data_AF-A0A559IED1-F1
#
_entry.id   AF-A0A559IED1-F1
#
_cell.length_a   1.000
_cell.length_b   1.000
_cell.length_c   1.000
_cell.angle_alpha   90.00
_cell.angle_beta   90.00
_cell.angle_gamma   90.00
#
_symmetry.space_group_name_H-M   'P 1'
#
loop_
_entity.id
_entity.type
_entity.pdbx_description
1 polymer ?
#
loop_
_entity_poly.entity_id
_entity_poly.type
_entity_poly.pdbx_seq_one_letter_code
_entity_poly.pdbx_strand_id
1 'polypeptide(L)'
;MRQLVLLRGAMGAGKTTFIKENKLQQYVLSADDIRLLFQTPIMTETGKTAISAKNDGRVWKLLMELLEERMKRGEFTIIDATHAKQEMIAQYKSLAQRYRYRVNVLDFSDVPLETLLEQNRKRDEHKHVPEHVIMNAHQRMQTEHVPKWVNLVKPNEYHDTMRFSTTDYSDYKRIHHIGDVQGCFDALMNYFHETGHTWGKDGEVTLYPNLNDDELYIFVGDMLDRGIQNAEVLKFFLHICERKNVAIVEGNHEIHLWNWANDEKSFSKEFVNYTQPQLEDGLSEEEIVELKKAVRQLYRRLRQLVYYTYKGKKVIVTHGGLSKLPENLIYISTHQFINGVGDYEVDIDNHWDENLPYETLYAHGGRGNPRLIAISMPKKVEIYQIHGHRNIFRLPVQAGEYSFNLEGQVEFGGHLRAVTLTDEGFETHEIKNHVFKIRKGNTPKTIDEDISMEQFIEYLANHKEIIEKDLGGNIYSYNFSRDAFRDKNWDDINVKARGLFINKNTKEIVSRSYNKFFNVNERSFTKLNALADNLVFPVQVYDKPNGYLGTVGYDSESDSLIFTSKSTNQGDHAGWLKELFVSKLSHTQLEAIKHDLKDMNVALVFEVIKAKEDPHIIEYTSDNLVLLDVVNRTVQYGKLPYIDVVGLASHYGFEHKKLMHTFDNWTEFYYWYRDVTADMSIKDEGFVIEDAAGFMTKIKLPYYNFWKQFRSIKDKFAKRHEHTVRGGSLYTPLHNKVFKWMKGQDGHWLKENNIIAVRKAFDRDQSVKDA
;
A
#
# COMPACT_ATOMS: atom_id res chain seq x y z
N MET A 1 12.44 9.64 -19.38
CA MET A 1 11.26 10.13 -20.15
C MET A 1 10.46 8.92 -20.63
N ARG A 2 9.11 8.98 -20.62
CA ARG A 2 8.23 7.84 -20.96
C ARG A 2 8.38 7.55 -22.45
N GLN A 3 8.31 6.29 -22.89
CA GLN A 3 8.61 5.92 -24.27
C GLN A 3 7.42 5.25 -24.95
N LEU A 4 7.06 5.74 -26.13
CA LEU A 4 6.11 5.12 -27.06
C LEU A 4 6.87 4.75 -28.32
N VAL A 5 6.74 3.51 -28.78
CA VAL A 5 7.36 3.06 -30.02
C VAL A 5 6.29 2.79 -31.06
N LEU A 6 6.41 3.39 -32.23
CA LEU A 6 5.54 3.14 -33.37
C LEU A 6 6.32 2.34 -34.41
N LEU A 7 5.87 1.14 -34.75
CA LEU A 7 6.54 0.37 -35.79
C LEU A 7 6.12 0.89 -37.16
N ARG A 8 7.05 1.31 -38.01
CA ARG A 8 6.76 1.76 -39.39
C ARG A 8 7.30 0.73 -40.37
N GLY A 9 6.46 0.22 -41.26
CA GLY A 9 6.91 -0.74 -42.26
C GLY A 9 5.76 -1.50 -42.91
N ALA A 10 5.91 -1.84 -44.19
CA ALA A 10 4.91 -2.59 -44.93
C ALA A 10 4.68 -4.00 -44.33
N MET A 11 3.62 -4.66 -44.77
CA MET A 11 3.32 -6.04 -44.37
C MET A 11 4.40 -6.94 -44.98
N GLY A 12 4.99 -7.83 -44.16
CA GLY A 12 6.17 -8.60 -44.55
C GLY A 12 7.52 -7.89 -44.31
N ALA A 13 7.57 -6.77 -43.57
CA ALA A 13 8.83 -6.07 -43.27
C ALA A 13 9.59 -6.60 -42.04
N GLY A 14 9.20 -7.75 -41.46
CA GLY A 14 9.85 -8.33 -40.28
C GLY A 14 9.45 -7.76 -38.91
N LYS A 15 8.49 -6.82 -38.82
CA LYS A 15 8.03 -6.21 -37.54
C LYS A 15 7.70 -7.23 -36.45
N THR A 16 6.83 -8.20 -36.75
CA THR A 16 6.40 -9.22 -35.79
C THR A 16 7.56 -10.16 -35.41
N THR A 17 8.50 -10.41 -36.33
CA THR A 17 9.71 -11.19 -36.07
C THR A 17 10.60 -10.46 -35.08
N PHE A 18 10.86 -9.16 -35.32
CA PHE A 18 11.61 -8.30 -34.42
C PHE A 18 11.03 -8.29 -32.99
N ILE A 19 9.71 -8.13 -32.86
CA ILE A 19 9.03 -8.18 -31.55
C ILE A 19 9.31 -9.51 -30.83
N LYS A 20 9.23 -10.63 -31.55
CA LYS A 20 9.41 -11.98 -30.99
C LYS A 20 10.85 -12.24 -30.56
N GLU A 21 11.81 -11.91 -31.42
CA GLU A 21 13.24 -12.09 -31.16
C GLU A 21 13.71 -11.27 -29.95
N ASN A 22 13.11 -10.08 -29.76
CA ASN A 22 13.41 -9.20 -28.64
C ASN A 22 12.53 -9.42 -27.38
N LYS A 23 11.64 -10.42 -27.39
CA LYS A 23 10.73 -10.73 -26.27
C LYS A 23 9.87 -9.54 -25.81
N LEU A 24 9.32 -8.78 -26.77
CA LEU A 24 8.58 -7.54 -26.52
C LEU A 24 7.05 -7.69 -26.59
N GLN A 25 6.52 -8.89 -26.81
CA GLN A 25 5.10 -9.16 -27.11
C GLN A 25 4.15 -8.53 -26.09
N GLN A 26 4.49 -8.60 -24.80
CA GLN A 26 3.68 -8.06 -23.69
C GLN A 26 3.50 -6.54 -23.76
N TYR A 27 4.41 -5.82 -24.40
CA TYR A 27 4.37 -4.36 -24.54
C TYR A 27 3.62 -3.89 -25.79
N VAL A 28 3.16 -4.80 -26.65
CA VAL A 28 2.58 -4.46 -27.95
C VAL A 28 1.06 -4.29 -27.89
N LEU A 29 0.57 -3.25 -28.56
CA LEU A 29 -0.82 -3.15 -29.01
C LEU A 29 -0.82 -3.30 -30.55
N SER A 30 -1.33 -4.43 -31.04
CA SER A 30 -1.38 -4.73 -32.48
C SER A 30 -2.77 -4.51 -33.05
N ALA A 31 -2.85 -3.76 -34.15
CA ALA A 31 -4.12 -3.56 -34.84
C ALA A 31 -4.66 -4.88 -35.43
N ASP A 32 -3.79 -5.79 -35.87
CA ASP A 32 -4.20 -7.10 -36.43
C ASP A 32 -4.73 -8.04 -35.36
N ASP A 33 -4.11 -8.09 -34.19
CA ASP A 33 -4.61 -8.91 -33.08
C ASP A 33 -5.97 -8.40 -32.60
N ILE A 34 -6.16 -7.07 -32.53
CA ILE A 34 -7.46 -6.48 -32.18
C ILE A 34 -8.51 -6.77 -33.26
N ARG A 35 -8.17 -6.77 -34.56
CA ARG A 35 -9.11 -7.18 -35.62
C ARG A 35 -9.61 -8.61 -35.40
N LEU A 36 -8.72 -9.53 -35.04
CA LEU A 36 -9.05 -10.93 -34.76
C LEU A 36 -9.93 -11.11 -33.51
N LEU A 37 -9.87 -10.19 -32.55
CA LEU A 37 -10.82 -10.15 -31.42
C LEU A 37 -12.23 -9.73 -31.86
N PHE A 38 -12.36 -8.81 -32.82
CA PHE A 38 -13.65 -8.36 -33.32
C PHE A 38 -14.31 -9.34 -34.29
N GLN A 39 -13.52 -10.05 -35.08
CA GLN A 39 -14.01 -10.99 -36.08
C GLN A 39 -12.96 -12.07 -36.36
N THR A 40 -13.39 -13.34 -36.35
CA THR A 40 -12.55 -14.45 -36.81
C THR A 40 -12.17 -14.28 -38.29
N PRO A 41 -11.13 -14.98 -38.78
CA PRO A 41 -10.78 -14.94 -40.19
C PRO A 41 -11.98 -15.23 -41.11
N ILE A 42 -12.07 -14.49 -42.20
CA ILE A 42 -13.12 -14.66 -43.21
C ILE A 42 -12.56 -15.39 -44.43
N MET A 43 -13.43 -16.07 -45.17
CA MET A 43 -13.09 -16.62 -46.49
C MET A 43 -13.23 -15.52 -47.55
N THR A 44 -12.22 -15.39 -48.40
CA THR A 44 -12.20 -14.48 -49.55
C THR A 44 -12.86 -15.12 -50.77
N GLU A 45 -13.14 -14.33 -51.81
CA GLU A 45 -13.67 -14.81 -53.11
C GLU A 45 -12.80 -15.88 -53.77
N THR A 46 -11.52 -15.95 -53.40
CA THR A 46 -10.55 -16.94 -53.91
C THR A 46 -10.52 -18.25 -53.09
N GLY A 47 -11.36 -18.38 -52.06
CA GLY A 47 -11.38 -19.52 -51.15
C GLY A 47 -10.31 -19.49 -50.04
N LYS A 48 -9.39 -18.52 -50.06
CA LYS A 48 -8.37 -18.32 -49.00
C LYS A 48 -8.94 -17.59 -47.80
N THR A 49 -8.36 -17.81 -46.63
CA THR A 49 -8.68 -17.07 -45.40
C THR A 49 -7.97 -15.71 -45.34
N ALA A 50 -8.58 -14.71 -44.69
CA ALA A 50 -8.00 -13.37 -44.48
C ALA A 50 -8.54 -12.68 -43.22
N ILE A 51 -7.79 -11.70 -42.68
CA ILE A 51 -8.25 -10.79 -41.64
C ILE A 51 -9.18 -9.72 -42.26
N SER A 52 -10.38 -9.56 -41.71
CA SER A 52 -11.37 -8.58 -42.15
C SER A 52 -11.04 -7.17 -41.64
N ALA A 53 -11.06 -6.18 -42.54
CA ALA A 53 -10.92 -4.75 -42.21
C ALA A 53 -12.27 -4.05 -41.96
N LYS A 54 -13.40 -4.79 -41.98
CA LYS A 54 -14.76 -4.21 -41.88
C LYS A 54 -14.99 -3.42 -40.58
N ASN A 55 -14.26 -3.78 -39.52
CA ASN A 55 -14.39 -3.17 -38.19
C ASN A 55 -13.28 -2.15 -37.87
N ASP A 56 -12.50 -1.68 -38.86
CA ASP A 56 -11.31 -0.86 -38.62
C ASP A 56 -11.56 0.38 -37.74
N GLY A 57 -12.71 1.05 -37.89
CA GLY A 57 -13.07 2.17 -37.01
C GLY A 57 -13.20 1.79 -35.53
N ARG A 58 -13.77 0.60 -35.23
CA ARG A 58 -13.90 0.07 -33.87
C ARG A 58 -12.56 -0.43 -33.33
N VAL A 59 -11.74 -1.03 -34.20
CA VAL A 59 -10.38 -1.50 -33.88
C VAL A 59 -9.50 -0.32 -33.44
N TRP A 60 -9.44 0.74 -34.23
CA TRP A 60 -8.64 1.93 -33.90
C TRP A 60 -9.15 2.65 -32.67
N LYS A 61 -10.47 2.74 -32.48
CA LYS A 61 -11.05 3.29 -31.25
C LYS A 61 -10.57 2.50 -30.02
N LEU A 62 -10.70 1.18 -30.04
CA LEU A 62 -10.24 0.33 -28.93
C LEU A 62 -8.72 0.41 -28.72
N LEU A 63 -7.93 0.43 -29.80
CA LEU A 63 -6.47 0.59 -29.70
C LEU A 63 -6.08 1.88 -28.99
N MET A 64 -6.72 3.00 -29.35
CA MET A 64 -6.44 4.31 -28.73
C MET A 64 -6.93 4.37 -27.28
N GLU A 65 -8.07 3.76 -26.96
CA GLU A 65 -8.55 3.61 -25.57
C GLU A 65 -7.56 2.80 -24.72
N LEU A 66 -7.08 1.66 -25.22
CA LEU A 66 -6.08 0.84 -24.54
C LEU A 66 -4.75 1.60 -24.37
N LEU A 67 -4.31 2.30 -25.40
CA LEU A 67 -3.11 3.13 -25.36
C LEU A 67 -3.23 4.22 -24.29
N GLU A 68 -4.35 4.94 -24.23
CA GLU A 68 -4.56 5.96 -23.21
C GLU A 68 -4.54 5.37 -21.79
N GLU A 69 -5.17 4.21 -21.58
CA GLU A 69 -5.10 3.52 -20.28
C GLU A 69 -3.68 3.13 -19.87
N ARG A 70 -2.85 2.64 -20.81
CA ARG A 70 -1.42 2.38 -20.57
C ARG A 70 -0.65 3.68 -20.29
N MET A 71 -0.97 4.75 -21.02
CA MET A 71 -0.33 6.05 -20.86
C MET A 71 -0.61 6.70 -19.51
N LYS A 72 -1.83 6.58 -18.98
CA LYS A 72 -2.19 7.03 -17.62
C LYS A 72 -1.29 6.42 -16.54
N ARG A 73 -0.85 5.17 -16.73
CA ARG A 73 0.10 4.48 -15.82
C ARG A 73 1.57 4.69 -16.20
N GLY A 74 1.87 5.41 -17.27
CA GLY A 74 3.26 5.61 -17.70
C GLY A 74 3.95 4.34 -18.20
N GLU A 75 3.20 3.40 -18.80
CA GLU A 75 3.75 2.13 -19.31
C GLU A 75 4.46 2.27 -20.67
N PHE A 76 5.61 1.60 -20.80
CA PHE A 76 6.23 1.38 -22.10
C PHE A 76 5.28 0.64 -23.05
N THR A 77 5.03 1.22 -24.22
CA THR A 77 4.10 0.65 -25.19
C THR A 77 4.66 0.71 -26.60
N ILE A 78 4.45 -0.37 -27.35
CA ILE A 78 4.76 -0.47 -28.78
C ILE A 78 3.45 -0.58 -29.54
N ILE A 79 3.26 0.23 -30.58
CA ILE A 79 2.12 0.10 -31.49
C ILE A 79 2.57 -0.62 -32.75
N ASP A 80 2.04 -1.83 -32.96
CA ASP A 80 2.23 -2.59 -34.19
C ASP A 80 1.11 -2.27 -35.18
N ALA A 81 1.43 -1.39 -36.13
CA ALA A 81 0.63 -1.09 -37.31
C ALA A 81 1.55 -0.71 -38.47
N THR A 82 0.99 -0.46 -39.66
CA THR A 82 1.81 -0.17 -40.85
C THR A 82 2.48 1.21 -40.80
N HIS A 83 1.78 2.22 -40.28
CA HIS A 83 2.22 3.62 -40.22
C HIS A 83 2.80 4.17 -41.54
N ALA A 84 2.11 3.92 -42.66
CA ALA A 84 2.57 4.28 -44.00
C ALA A 84 2.46 5.76 -44.37
N LYS A 85 1.66 6.54 -43.62
CA LYS A 85 1.39 7.96 -43.88
C LYS A 85 1.76 8.83 -42.69
N GLN A 86 2.10 10.08 -42.92
CA GLN A 86 2.35 11.06 -41.86
C GLN A 86 1.16 11.20 -40.89
N GLU A 87 -0.07 11.21 -41.41
CA GLU A 87 -1.32 11.33 -40.64
C GLU A 87 -1.51 10.18 -39.63
N MET A 88 -1.10 8.96 -40.01
CA MET A 88 -1.18 7.77 -39.15
C MET A 88 -0.25 7.87 -37.93
N ILE A 89 0.79 8.70 -38.00
CA ILE A 89 1.70 8.98 -36.88
C ILE A 89 1.19 10.19 -36.09
N ALA A 90 0.65 11.19 -36.79
CA ALA A 90 0.16 12.43 -36.17
C ALA A 90 -0.96 12.20 -35.13
N GLN A 91 -1.79 11.17 -35.30
CA GLN A 91 -2.89 10.84 -34.38
C GLN A 91 -2.45 10.57 -32.92
N TYR A 92 -1.18 10.17 -32.68
CA TYR A 92 -0.69 9.91 -31.32
C TYR A 92 -0.18 11.16 -30.60
N LYS A 93 -0.02 12.28 -31.31
CA LYS A 93 0.68 13.47 -30.80
C LYS A 93 0.01 14.06 -29.56
N SER A 94 -1.31 14.19 -29.57
CA SER A 94 -2.06 14.77 -28.45
C SER A 94 -1.92 13.95 -27.17
N LEU A 95 -2.10 12.62 -27.27
CA LEU A 95 -1.89 11.70 -26.15
C LEU A 95 -0.44 11.73 -25.67
N ALA A 96 0.53 11.67 -26.58
CA ALA A 96 1.94 11.71 -26.22
C ALA A 96 2.32 13.00 -25.49
N GLN A 97 1.79 14.15 -25.91
CA GLN A 97 2.01 15.43 -25.23
C GLN A 97 1.33 15.47 -23.86
N ARG A 98 0.06 15.04 -23.77
CA ARG A 98 -0.71 15.02 -22.52
C ARG A 98 -0.02 14.17 -21.44
N TYR A 99 0.46 12.99 -21.82
CA TYR A 99 1.06 12.03 -20.89
C TYR A 99 2.60 12.05 -20.89
N ARG A 100 3.24 13.05 -21.53
CA ARG A 100 4.70 13.27 -21.55
C ARG A 100 5.54 12.09 -22.08
N TYR A 101 5.11 11.54 -23.21
CA TYR A 101 5.83 10.48 -23.94
C TYR A 101 6.75 11.05 -25.00
N ARG A 102 7.98 10.53 -25.04
CA ARG A 102 8.84 10.59 -26.22
C ARG A 102 8.38 9.49 -27.19
N VAL A 103 8.12 9.89 -28.42
CA VAL A 103 7.67 8.98 -29.47
C VAL A 103 8.86 8.63 -30.36
N ASN A 104 9.13 7.33 -30.51
CA ASN A 104 10.14 6.80 -31.40
C ASN A 104 9.46 6.00 -32.51
N VAL A 105 9.84 6.23 -33.75
CA VAL A 105 9.40 5.45 -34.91
C VAL A 105 10.48 4.44 -35.23
N LEU A 106 10.20 3.15 -35.00
CA LEU A 106 11.10 2.07 -35.37
C LEU A 106 10.84 1.69 -36.83
N ASP A 107 11.78 2.02 -37.70
CA ASP A 107 11.55 2.15 -39.14
C ASP A 107 12.14 1.00 -39.97
N PHE A 108 11.24 0.20 -40.56
CA PHE A 108 11.52 -0.93 -41.43
C PHE A 108 11.23 -0.60 -42.91
N SER A 109 11.11 0.69 -43.28
CA SER A 109 10.76 1.07 -44.66
C SER A 109 11.82 0.71 -45.71
N ASP A 110 13.04 0.39 -45.29
CA ASP A 110 14.17 0.12 -46.20
C ASP A 110 14.17 -1.31 -46.73
N VAL A 111 13.25 -2.17 -46.26
CA VAL A 111 13.13 -3.55 -46.73
C VAL A 111 12.66 -3.57 -48.19
N PRO A 112 13.42 -4.21 -49.12
CA PRO A 112 13.06 -4.25 -50.54
C PRO A 112 11.70 -4.91 -50.80
N LEU A 113 10.98 -4.43 -51.82
CA LEU A 113 9.65 -4.91 -52.18
C LEU A 113 9.62 -6.42 -52.43
N GLU A 114 10.63 -6.97 -53.10
CA GLU A 114 10.75 -8.40 -53.39
C GLU A 114 10.78 -9.21 -52.08
N THR A 115 11.51 -8.72 -51.08
CA THR A 115 11.59 -9.34 -49.75
C THR A 115 10.24 -9.27 -49.04
N LEU A 116 9.53 -8.13 -49.11
CA LEU A 116 8.20 -7.99 -48.51
C LEU A 116 7.19 -9.00 -49.08
N LEU A 117 7.18 -9.15 -50.42
CA LEU A 117 6.29 -10.08 -51.11
C LEU A 117 6.64 -11.54 -50.79
N GLU A 118 7.92 -11.89 -50.79
CA GLU A 118 8.38 -13.23 -50.41
C GLU A 118 8.02 -13.56 -48.96
N GLN A 119 8.28 -12.65 -48.01
CA GLN A 119 7.94 -12.83 -46.61
C GLN A 119 6.43 -12.93 -46.41
N ASN A 120 5.62 -12.15 -47.14
CA ASN A 120 4.17 -12.24 -47.05
C ASN A 120 3.64 -13.62 -47.44
N ARG A 121 4.20 -14.27 -48.47
CA ARG A 121 3.83 -15.63 -48.91
C ARG A 121 4.19 -16.72 -47.90
N LYS A 122 5.11 -16.43 -46.97
CA LYS A 122 5.56 -17.35 -45.91
C LYS A 122 4.74 -17.23 -44.62
N ARG A 123 3.80 -16.29 -44.52
CA ARG A 123 2.96 -16.10 -43.32
C ARG A 123 1.86 -17.16 -43.27
N ASP A 124 1.20 -17.27 -42.12
CA ASP A 124 -0.04 -18.04 -42.04
C ASP A 124 -1.06 -17.49 -43.04
N GLU A 125 -1.86 -18.36 -43.68
CA GLU A 125 -2.73 -17.98 -44.78
C GLU A 125 -3.65 -16.80 -44.44
N HIS A 126 -4.29 -16.83 -43.27
CA HIS A 126 -5.19 -15.77 -42.81
C HIS A 126 -4.50 -14.40 -42.61
N LYS A 127 -3.16 -14.37 -42.51
CA LYS A 127 -2.34 -13.15 -42.39
C LYS A 127 -1.79 -12.67 -43.73
N HIS A 128 -2.05 -13.40 -44.83
CA HIS A 128 -1.68 -12.95 -46.17
C HIS A 128 -2.42 -11.67 -46.52
N VAL A 129 -1.66 -10.67 -46.95
CA VAL A 129 -2.20 -9.41 -47.45
C VAL A 129 -2.08 -9.37 -48.97
N PRO A 130 -3.07 -8.87 -49.73
CA PRO A 130 -2.97 -8.78 -51.18
C PRO A 130 -1.73 -7.98 -51.62
N GLU A 131 -1.01 -8.48 -52.63
CA GLU A 131 0.29 -7.92 -53.04
C GLU A 131 0.20 -6.43 -53.41
N HIS A 132 -0.87 -6.01 -54.11
CA HIS A 132 -1.08 -4.59 -54.46
C HIS A 132 -1.18 -3.66 -53.24
N VAL A 133 -1.66 -4.15 -52.08
CA VAL A 133 -1.73 -3.37 -50.83
C VAL A 133 -0.32 -3.21 -50.25
N ILE A 134 0.53 -4.23 -50.35
CA ILE A 134 1.94 -4.19 -49.94
C ILE A 134 2.71 -3.23 -50.83
N MET A 135 2.55 -3.34 -52.14
CA MET A 135 3.18 -2.44 -53.13
C MET A 135 2.80 -0.98 -52.87
N ASN A 136 1.51 -0.70 -52.61
CA ASN A 136 1.03 0.63 -52.30
C ASN A 136 1.61 1.15 -50.96
N ALA A 137 1.68 0.32 -49.92
CA ALA A 137 2.30 0.71 -48.66
C ALA A 137 3.80 1.01 -48.80
N HIS A 138 4.53 0.19 -49.56
CA HIS A 138 5.95 0.39 -49.87
C HIS A 138 6.16 1.70 -50.64
N GLN A 139 5.41 1.93 -51.73
CA GLN A 139 5.51 3.16 -52.52
C GLN A 139 5.23 4.41 -51.66
N ARG A 140 4.19 4.37 -50.82
CA ARG A 140 3.86 5.47 -49.90
C ARG A 140 5.01 5.78 -48.96
N MET A 141 5.69 4.77 -48.40
CA MET A 141 6.80 4.99 -47.47
C MET A 141 8.03 5.62 -48.12
N GLN A 142 8.20 5.46 -49.44
CA GLN A 142 9.25 6.14 -50.19
C GLN A 142 8.94 7.63 -50.44
N THR A 143 7.66 7.99 -50.51
CA THR A 143 7.21 9.37 -50.79
C THR A 143 6.83 10.16 -49.53
N GLU A 144 6.43 9.47 -48.47
CA GLU A 144 5.96 10.06 -47.21
C GLU A 144 7.09 10.16 -46.19
N HIS A 145 7.21 11.31 -45.54
CA HIS A 145 8.21 11.56 -44.51
C HIS A 145 7.66 11.31 -43.10
N VAL A 146 8.57 10.91 -42.20
CA VAL A 146 8.26 10.80 -40.78
C VAL A 146 8.19 12.21 -40.15
N PRO A 147 7.19 12.53 -39.33
CA PRO A 147 7.07 13.86 -38.72
C PRO A 147 8.31 14.26 -37.90
N LYS A 148 8.77 15.51 -37.97
CA LYS A 148 9.96 15.99 -37.23
C LYS A 148 9.87 15.92 -35.71
N TRP A 149 8.67 15.76 -35.15
CA TRP A 149 8.45 15.73 -33.70
C TRP A 149 8.68 14.34 -33.07
N VAL A 150 8.88 13.30 -33.88
CA VAL A 150 9.23 11.96 -33.41
C VAL A 150 10.71 11.68 -33.66
N ASN A 151 11.26 10.74 -32.90
CA ASN A 151 12.62 10.26 -33.12
C ASN A 151 12.61 9.06 -34.07
N LEU A 152 13.35 9.12 -35.18
CA LEU A 152 13.47 7.99 -36.11
C LEU A 152 14.57 7.05 -35.61
N VAL A 153 14.28 5.76 -35.53
CA VAL A 153 15.19 4.72 -35.00
C VAL A 153 15.20 3.54 -35.96
N LYS A 154 16.38 3.01 -36.30
CA LYS A 154 16.50 1.78 -37.09
C LYS A 154 16.53 0.53 -36.19
N PRO A 155 16.13 -0.66 -36.67
CA PRO A 155 16.09 -1.88 -35.86
C PRO A 155 17.40 -2.22 -35.14
N ASN A 156 18.54 -1.96 -35.77
CA ASN A 156 19.89 -2.17 -35.19
C ASN A 156 20.24 -1.16 -34.08
N GLU A 157 19.58 0.00 -34.02
CA GLU A 157 19.80 1.06 -33.02
C GLU A 157 18.84 0.94 -31.82
N TYR A 158 17.91 -0.02 -31.87
CA TYR A 158 16.84 -0.15 -30.88
C TYR A 158 17.39 -0.30 -29.46
N HIS A 159 18.37 -1.18 -29.25
CA HIS A 159 18.90 -1.46 -27.91
C HIS A 159 19.65 -0.27 -27.30
N ASP A 160 20.36 0.50 -28.12
CA ASP A 160 21.06 1.70 -27.67
C ASP A 160 20.07 2.82 -27.33
N THR A 161 18.99 2.93 -28.12
CA THR A 161 17.95 3.95 -27.90
C THR A 161 17.03 3.60 -26.73
N MET A 162 16.70 2.32 -26.55
CA MET A 162 15.76 1.81 -25.54
C MET A 162 16.48 1.33 -24.29
N ARG A 163 17.46 2.11 -23.83
CA ARG A 163 18.17 1.89 -22.58
C ARG A 163 18.16 3.15 -21.72
N PHE A 164 17.96 2.96 -20.42
CA PHE A 164 18.18 4.02 -19.45
C PHE A 164 19.65 3.99 -19.00
N SER A 165 20.39 5.08 -19.23
CA SER A 165 21.78 5.21 -18.80
C SER A 165 21.91 6.02 -17.52
N THR A 166 22.97 5.75 -16.76
CA THR A 166 23.36 6.60 -15.63
C THR A 166 23.92 7.92 -16.14
N THR A 167 23.70 9.00 -15.38
CA THR A 167 24.44 10.26 -15.56
C THR A 167 25.60 10.31 -14.58
N ASP A 168 26.78 10.76 -15.00
CA ASP A 168 27.87 11.00 -14.06
C ASP A 168 27.74 12.39 -13.43
N TYR A 169 27.67 12.44 -12.11
CA TYR A 169 27.58 13.67 -11.33
C TYR A 169 28.81 13.89 -10.44
N SER A 170 29.91 13.18 -10.72
CA SER A 170 31.17 13.27 -9.97
C SER A 170 31.87 14.64 -10.01
N ASP A 171 31.42 15.56 -10.86
CA ASP A 171 31.91 16.94 -10.95
C ASP A 171 31.34 17.85 -9.85
N TYR A 172 30.18 17.50 -9.29
CA TYR A 172 29.62 18.22 -8.13
C TYR A 172 30.41 17.87 -6.87
N LYS A 173 30.54 18.83 -5.94
CA LYS A 173 31.14 18.57 -4.63
C LYS A 173 30.23 17.77 -3.72
N ARG A 174 28.92 17.94 -3.89
CA ARG A 174 27.89 17.39 -2.99
C ARG A 174 26.58 17.21 -3.75
N ILE A 175 25.80 16.21 -3.35
CA ILE A 175 24.44 15.97 -3.87
C ILE A 175 23.44 15.89 -2.71
N HIS A 176 22.51 16.83 -2.66
CA HIS A 176 21.42 16.87 -1.71
C HIS A 176 20.22 16.10 -2.25
N HIS A 177 19.61 15.25 -1.43
CA HIS A 177 18.35 14.58 -1.71
C HIS A 177 17.36 14.99 -0.63
N ILE A 178 16.33 15.75 -1.01
CA ILE A 178 15.32 16.26 -0.08
C ILE A 178 14.01 15.51 -0.33
N GLY A 179 13.47 14.90 0.72
CA GLY A 179 12.25 14.11 0.67
C GLY A 179 10.98 14.93 0.47
N ASP A 180 9.88 14.34 0.91
CA ASP A 180 8.55 14.91 0.84
C ASP A 180 8.47 16.25 1.60
N VAL A 181 8.09 17.31 0.89
CA VAL A 181 7.94 18.67 1.45
C VAL A 181 6.50 18.90 1.89
N GLN A 182 5.52 18.39 1.13
CA GLN A 182 4.09 18.40 1.46
C GLN A 182 3.59 19.78 1.92
N GLY A 183 3.99 20.86 1.24
CA GLY A 183 3.58 22.22 1.61
C GLY A 183 4.11 22.73 2.96
N CYS A 184 5.23 22.20 3.46
CA CYS A 184 5.88 22.63 4.72
C CYS A 184 7.12 23.49 4.43
N PHE A 185 6.89 24.79 4.20
CA PHE A 185 7.93 25.74 3.80
C PHE A 185 9.01 25.93 4.88
N ASP A 186 8.60 26.11 6.14
CA ASP A 186 9.54 26.43 7.23
C ASP A 186 10.53 25.30 7.48
N ALA A 187 10.05 24.04 7.46
CA ALA A 187 10.90 22.87 7.58
C ALA A 187 11.94 22.80 6.44
N LEU A 188 11.53 23.15 5.21
CA LEU A 188 12.43 23.20 4.07
C LEU A 188 13.47 24.32 4.19
N MET A 189 13.08 25.50 4.64
CA MET A 189 14.02 26.61 4.85
C MET A 189 15.01 26.28 5.98
N ASN A 190 14.55 25.65 7.07
CA ASN A 190 15.40 25.20 8.17
C ASN A 190 16.45 24.18 7.72
N TYR A 191 16.12 23.26 6.81
CA TYR A 191 17.11 22.37 6.19
C TYR A 191 18.28 23.15 5.57
N PHE A 192 17.98 24.20 4.80
CA PHE A 192 19.01 25.02 4.16
C PHE A 192 19.82 25.84 5.18
N HIS A 193 19.19 26.32 6.26
CA HIS A 193 19.91 26.95 7.37
C HIS A 193 20.88 25.99 8.07
N GLU A 194 20.42 24.81 8.45
CA GLU A 194 21.23 23.81 9.16
C GLU A 194 22.37 23.24 8.31
N THR A 195 22.16 23.16 7.00
CA THR A 195 23.20 22.75 6.04
C THR A 195 24.14 23.88 5.61
N GLY A 196 24.01 25.08 6.20
CA GLY A 196 24.96 26.18 6.04
C GLY A 196 24.81 26.99 4.74
N HIS A 197 23.65 26.95 4.09
CA HIS A 197 23.42 27.76 2.89
C HIS A 197 23.35 29.24 3.23
N THR A 198 23.85 30.07 2.32
CA THR A 198 23.81 31.53 2.45
C THR A 198 22.47 32.09 1.95
N TRP A 199 22.12 33.29 2.39
CA TRP A 199 20.85 33.95 2.08
C TRP A 199 21.13 35.37 1.61
N GLY A 200 20.51 35.78 0.51
CA GLY A 200 20.69 37.09 -0.08
C GLY A 200 22.13 37.42 -0.51
N LYS A 201 22.36 38.68 -0.85
CA LYS A 201 23.69 39.31 -0.89
C LYS A 201 23.78 40.27 0.30
N ASP A 202 24.98 40.68 0.70
CA ASP A 202 25.19 41.61 1.83
C ASP A 202 24.20 42.79 1.79
N GLY A 203 23.24 42.80 2.73
CA GLY A 203 22.22 43.85 2.87
C GLY A 203 20.85 43.59 2.23
N GLU A 204 20.65 42.50 1.48
CA GLU A 204 19.34 42.11 0.91
C GLU A 204 18.64 41.04 1.77
N VAL A 205 17.39 41.29 2.14
CA VAL A 205 16.52 40.28 2.78
C VAL A 205 15.87 39.42 1.70
N THR A 206 16.27 38.15 1.59
CA THR A 206 15.63 37.18 0.69
C THR A 206 14.91 36.10 1.48
N LEU A 207 13.81 35.59 0.93
CA LEU A 207 13.04 34.47 1.50
C LEU A 207 13.58 33.09 1.09
N TYR A 208 14.57 33.04 0.20
CA TYR A 208 15.12 31.79 -0.34
C TYR A 208 16.63 31.73 -0.20
N PRO A 209 17.20 30.52 -0.03
CA PRO A 209 18.64 30.31 0.05
C PRO A 209 19.32 30.48 -1.32
N ASN A 210 20.60 30.84 -1.30
CA ASN A 210 21.47 30.74 -2.45
C ASN A 210 21.90 29.28 -2.63
N LEU A 211 21.37 28.62 -3.66
CA LEU A 211 21.82 27.27 -4.03
C LEU A 211 23.21 27.34 -4.67
N ASN A 212 24.14 26.50 -4.18
CA ASN A 212 25.54 26.46 -4.62
C ASN A 212 25.64 25.82 -6.01
N ASP A 213 26.30 26.47 -6.96
CA ASP A 213 26.38 25.99 -8.35
C ASP A 213 27.24 24.74 -8.53
N ASP A 214 28.11 24.44 -7.57
CA ASP A 214 28.95 23.24 -7.49
C ASP A 214 28.33 22.12 -6.64
N GLU A 215 27.06 22.25 -6.24
CA GLU A 215 26.27 21.22 -5.56
C GLU A 215 25.00 20.90 -6.37
N LEU A 216 24.55 19.65 -6.34
CA LEU A 216 23.32 19.19 -7.01
C LEU A 216 22.19 19.01 -5.98
N TYR A 217 21.00 19.50 -6.30
CA TYR A 217 19.81 19.37 -5.45
C TYR A 217 18.75 18.50 -6.13
N ILE A 218 18.39 17.39 -5.50
CA ILE A 218 17.39 16.44 -5.97
C ILE A 218 16.21 16.45 -4.98
N PHE A 219 15.06 16.94 -5.40
CA PHE A 219 13.81 16.86 -4.64
C PHE A 219 13.06 15.60 -5.02
N VAL A 220 12.62 14.81 -4.04
CA VAL A 220 12.14 13.42 -4.23
C VAL A 220 10.62 13.34 -4.35
N GLY A 221 9.96 14.42 -4.80
CA GLY A 221 8.53 14.47 -5.08
C GLY A 221 7.70 15.10 -3.97
N ASP A 222 6.39 15.11 -4.15
CA ASP A 222 5.40 15.60 -3.19
C ASP A 222 5.77 16.97 -2.60
N MET A 223 5.86 17.94 -3.50
CA MET A 223 6.20 19.32 -3.17
C MET A 223 5.08 19.97 -2.33
N LEU A 224 3.83 19.71 -2.72
CA LEU A 224 2.63 20.36 -2.19
C LEU A 224 1.64 19.32 -1.66
N ASP A 225 0.49 19.84 -1.21
CA ASP A 225 -0.66 19.14 -0.63
C ASP A 225 -0.44 18.77 0.85
N ARG A 226 -1.55 18.62 1.59
CA ARG A 226 -1.61 18.31 3.05
C ARG A 226 -1.10 19.38 4.02
N GLY A 227 0.06 20.01 3.77
CA GLY A 227 0.59 21.08 4.61
C GLY A 227 -0.20 22.38 4.53
N ILE A 228 0.30 23.42 5.21
CA ILE A 228 -0.38 24.71 5.34
C ILE A 228 0.36 25.90 4.69
N GLN A 229 1.51 25.66 4.04
CA GLN A 229 2.35 26.68 3.40
C GLN A 229 2.58 26.34 1.91
N ASN A 230 1.51 25.91 1.22
CA ASN A 230 1.61 25.41 -0.16
C ASN A 230 1.98 26.50 -1.17
N ALA A 231 1.50 27.73 -0.94
CA ALA A 231 1.79 28.86 -1.83
C ALA A 231 3.27 29.23 -1.79
N GLU A 232 3.85 29.26 -0.59
CA GLU A 232 5.26 29.56 -0.33
C GLU A 232 6.16 28.50 -0.96
N VAL A 233 5.85 27.22 -0.76
CA VAL A 233 6.59 26.12 -1.37
C VAL A 233 6.51 26.17 -2.91
N LEU A 234 5.32 26.44 -3.48
CA LEU A 234 5.21 26.57 -4.93
C LEU A 234 6.07 27.72 -5.47
N LYS A 235 6.04 28.88 -4.81
CA LYS A 235 6.87 30.03 -5.20
C LYS A 235 8.37 29.71 -5.13
N PHE A 236 8.81 28.96 -4.11
CA PHE A 236 10.19 28.47 -4.03
C PHE A 236 10.55 27.57 -5.22
N PHE A 237 9.72 26.57 -5.54
CA PHE A 237 9.99 25.67 -6.67
C PHE A 237 10.00 26.41 -8.01
N LEU A 238 9.10 27.36 -8.22
CA LEU A 238 9.11 28.22 -9.42
C LEU A 238 10.40 29.05 -9.51
N HIS A 239 10.94 29.50 -8.38
CA HIS A 239 12.20 30.26 -8.32
C HIS A 239 13.42 29.42 -8.72
N ILE A 240 13.48 28.14 -8.34
CA ILE A 240 14.67 27.30 -8.54
C ILE A 240 14.60 26.35 -9.75
N CYS A 241 13.41 26.10 -10.31
CA CYS A 241 13.21 25.02 -11.31
C CYS A 241 13.98 25.18 -12.62
N GLU A 242 14.47 26.39 -12.91
CA GLU A 242 15.24 26.66 -14.12
C GLU A 242 16.74 26.36 -13.99
N ARG A 243 17.22 26.18 -12.75
CA ARG A 243 18.62 25.91 -12.46
C ARG A 243 19.06 24.53 -12.97
N LYS A 244 20.28 24.46 -13.51
CA LYS A 244 20.83 23.22 -14.09
C LYS A 244 21.20 22.17 -13.04
N ASN A 245 21.53 22.63 -11.84
CA ASN A 245 21.88 21.82 -10.68
C ASN A 245 20.66 21.51 -9.79
N VAL A 246 19.44 21.60 -10.34
CA VAL A 246 18.21 21.19 -9.66
C VAL A 246 17.52 20.09 -10.46
N ALA A 247 17.15 19.02 -9.78
CA ALA A 247 16.31 17.95 -10.30
C ALA A 247 15.12 17.75 -9.37
N ILE A 248 13.92 17.63 -9.94
CA ILE A 248 12.70 17.39 -9.16
C ILE A 248 12.08 16.11 -9.70
N VAL A 249 11.94 15.11 -8.83
CA VAL A 249 11.26 13.85 -9.12
C VAL A 249 9.75 14.08 -8.99
N GLU A 250 8.96 13.45 -9.85
CA GLU A 250 7.50 13.48 -9.79
C GLU A 250 7.02 12.57 -8.66
N GLY A 251 6.28 13.12 -7.70
CA GLY A 251 5.55 12.38 -6.68
C GLY A 251 4.07 12.18 -7.05
N ASN A 252 3.31 11.57 -6.13
CA ASN A 252 1.90 11.24 -6.42
C ASN A 252 0.96 12.44 -6.22
N HIS A 253 1.37 13.50 -5.53
CA HIS A 253 0.54 14.70 -5.35
C HIS A 253 0.63 15.69 -6.52
N GLU A 254 1.73 15.68 -7.28
CA GLU A 254 1.94 16.61 -8.40
C GLU A 254 0.84 16.52 -9.47
N ILE A 255 0.18 15.37 -9.64
CA ILE A 255 -0.92 15.20 -10.61
C ILE A 255 -2.10 16.14 -10.34
N HIS A 256 -2.37 16.47 -9.08
CA HIS A 256 -3.46 17.37 -8.71
C HIS A 256 -3.15 18.81 -9.13
N LEU A 257 -1.90 19.23 -8.92
CA LEU A 257 -1.38 20.50 -9.38
C LEU A 257 -1.41 20.59 -10.93
N TRP A 258 -1.05 19.51 -11.63
CA TRP A 258 -1.16 19.44 -13.08
C TRP A 258 -2.60 19.58 -13.59
N ASN A 259 -3.54 18.87 -12.96
CA ASN A 259 -4.94 18.92 -13.36
C ASN A 259 -5.50 20.34 -13.18
N TRP A 260 -5.27 20.97 -12.02
CA TRP A 260 -5.66 22.36 -11.78
C TRP A 260 -5.04 23.32 -12.80
N ALA A 261 -3.76 23.14 -13.11
CA ALA A 261 -3.07 23.98 -14.10
C ALA A 261 -3.56 23.76 -15.53
N ASN A 262 -4.28 22.68 -15.86
CA ASN A 262 -4.88 22.45 -17.18
C ASN A 262 -6.42 22.58 -17.16
N ASP A 263 -6.99 23.14 -16.09
CA ASP A 263 -8.44 23.25 -15.90
C ASP A 263 -9.16 21.89 -15.97
N GLU A 264 -8.44 20.81 -15.63
CA GLU A 264 -8.97 19.46 -15.48
C GLU A 264 -9.43 19.23 -14.03
N LYS A 265 -10.43 18.35 -13.85
CA LYS A 265 -10.97 18.05 -12.53
C LYS A 265 -9.95 17.30 -11.67
N SER A 266 -9.59 17.86 -10.52
CA SER A 266 -8.92 17.12 -9.45
C SER A 266 -9.94 16.35 -8.60
N PHE A 267 -9.63 15.09 -8.30
CA PHE A 267 -10.44 14.25 -7.41
C PHE A 267 -9.90 14.23 -5.96
N SER A 268 -8.77 14.88 -5.70
CA SER A 268 -8.25 15.04 -4.33
C SER A 268 -9.07 16.10 -3.61
N LYS A 269 -9.76 15.70 -2.54
CA LYS A 269 -10.47 16.63 -1.67
C LYS A 269 -9.51 17.52 -0.90
N GLU A 270 -8.34 17.01 -0.52
CA GLU A 270 -7.32 17.80 0.16
C GLU A 270 -6.90 18.97 -0.74
N PHE A 271 -6.58 18.66 -2.00
CA PHE A 271 -6.16 19.65 -2.95
C PHE A 271 -7.23 20.70 -3.20
N VAL A 272 -8.47 20.28 -3.52
CA VAL A 272 -9.56 21.19 -3.88
C VAL A 272 -9.99 22.07 -2.70
N ASN A 273 -10.04 21.53 -1.49
CA ASN A 273 -10.57 22.26 -0.35
C ASN A 273 -9.52 23.13 0.35
N TYR A 274 -8.24 22.84 0.17
CA TYR A 274 -7.18 23.49 0.97
C TYR A 274 -5.98 23.96 0.17
N THR A 275 -5.43 23.13 -0.71
CA THR A 275 -4.22 23.49 -1.47
C THR A 275 -4.52 24.53 -2.53
N GLN A 276 -5.52 24.30 -3.38
CA GLN A 276 -5.95 25.25 -4.40
C GLN A 276 -6.30 26.63 -3.81
N PRO A 277 -7.14 26.75 -2.76
CA PRO A 277 -7.40 28.04 -2.14
C PRO A 277 -6.15 28.77 -1.65
N GLN A 278 -5.15 28.06 -1.10
CA GLN A 278 -3.87 28.69 -0.72
C GLN A 278 -3.11 29.23 -1.94
N LEU A 279 -3.13 28.52 -3.07
CA LEU A 279 -2.44 28.96 -4.30
C LEU A 279 -3.08 30.18 -4.95
N GLU A 280 -4.40 30.33 -4.79
CA GLU A 280 -5.20 31.40 -5.40
C GLU A 280 -5.40 32.60 -4.46
N ASP A 281 -5.09 32.47 -3.17
CA ASP A 281 -5.31 33.50 -2.16
C ASP A 281 -4.58 34.80 -2.51
N GLY A 282 -5.32 35.91 -2.53
CA GLY A 282 -4.81 37.24 -2.83
C GLY A 282 -4.41 37.50 -4.29
N LEU A 283 -4.66 36.58 -5.23
CA LEU A 283 -4.35 36.75 -6.66
C LEU A 283 -5.56 37.17 -7.50
N SER A 284 -5.34 37.97 -8.54
CA SER A 284 -6.33 38.25 -9.58
C SER A 284 -6.53 37.06 -10.54
N GLU A 285 -7.60 37.06 -11.34
CA GLU A 285 -7.82 36.03 -12.36
C GLU A 285 -6.68 35.97 -13.39
N GLU A 286 -6.13 37.11 -13.79
CA GLU A 286 -4.99 37.18 -14.71
C GLU A 286 -3.72 36.60 -14.08
N GLU A 287 -3.46 36.88 -12.80
CA GLU A 287 -2.32 36.34 -12.07
C GLU A 287 -2.42 34.81 -11.91
N ILE A 288 -3.62 34.28 -11.67
CA ILE A 288 -3.87 32.83 -11.63
C ILE A 288 -3.59 32.19 -13.00
N VAL A 289 -3.97 32.83 -14.11
CA VAL A 289 -3.67 32.33 -15.46
C VAL A 289 -2.16 32.26 -15.70
N GLU A 290 -1.40 33.27 -15.28
CA GLU A 290 0.06 33.26 -15.37
C GLU A 290 0.70 32.22 -14.44
N LEU A 291 0.19 32.06 -13.21
CA LEU A 291 0.63 31.01 -12.29
C LEU A 291 0.42 29.62 -12.89
N LYS A 292 -0.75 29.35 -13.47
CA LYS A 292 -1.03 28.08 -14.17
C LYS A 292 -0.08 27.86 -15.35
N LYS A 293 0.29 28.91 -16.10
CA LYS A 293 1.32 28.81 -17.16
C LYS A 293 2.67 28.40 -16.57
N ALA A 294 3.11 29.04 -15.49
CA ALA A 294 4.37 28.73 -14.82
C ALA A 294 4.38 27.30 -14.28
N VAL A 295 3.29 26.87 -13.64
CA VAL A 295 3.11 25.49 -13.14
C VAL A 295 3.19 24.45 -14.25
N ARG A 296 2.58 24.71 -15.42
CA ARG A 296 2.72 23.79 -16.57
C ARG A 296 4.17 23.70 -17.06
N GLN A 297 4.98 24.75 -16.92
CA GLN A 297 6.41 24.69 -17.25
C GLN A 297 7.20 23.90 -16.20
N LEU A 298 6.96 24.16 -14.91
CA LEU A 298 7.52 23.38 -13.80
C LEU A 298 7.23 21.89 -13.97
N TYR A 299 5.97 21.52 -14.20
CA TYR A 299 5.54 20.12 -14.31
C TYR A 299 6.21 19.37 -15.48
N ARG A 300 6.52 20.06 -16.58
CA ARG A 300 7.24 19.48 -17.73
C ARG A 300 8.71 19.18 -17.43
N ARG A 301 9.29 19.85 -16.43
CA ARG A 301 10.68 19.63 -15.97
C ARG A 301 10.80 18.48 -14.98
N LEU A 302 9.69 18.01 -14.39
CA LEU A 302 9.70 16.88 -13.45
C LEU A 302 10.26 15.62 -14.12
N ARG A 303 11.11 14.92 -13.38
CA ARG A 303 11.73 13.66 -13.78
C ARG A 303 10.94 12.51 -13.17
N GLN A 304 10.89 11.37 -13.86
CA GLN A 304 10.25 10.17 -13.30
C GLN A 304 11.13 9.47 -12.27
N LEU A 305 12.44 9.62 -12.45
CA LEU A 305 13.50 9.09 -11.60
C LEU A 305 14.79 9.84 -11.95
N VAL A 306 15.78 9.75 -11.07
CA VAL A 306 17.17 10.13 -11.34
C VAL A 306 18.03 8.88 -11.15
N TYR A 307 18.89 8.54 -12.11
CA TYR A 307 19.82 7.42 -11.97
C TYR A 307 21.22 7.88 -12.36
N TYR A 308 22.15 7.81 -11.42
CA TYR A 308 23.45 8.47 -11.56
C TYR A 308 24.60 7.69 -10.92
N THR A 309 25.82 8.09 -11.29
CA THR A 309 27.07 7.72 -10.62
C THR A 309 27.70 8.93 -9.96
N TYR A 310 28.28 8.74 -8.78
CA TYR A 310 29.04 9.76 -8.07
C TYR A 310 30.23 9.11 -7.37
N LYS A 311 31.44 9.46 -7.79
CA LYS A 311 32.71 8.92 -7.24
C LYS A 311 32.70 7.39 -7.08
N GLY A 312 32.19 6.68 -8.10
CA GLY A 312 32.08 5.21 -8.12
C GLY A 312 30.81 4.62 -7.51
N LYS A 313 30.03 5.37 -6.72
CA LYS A 313 28.74 4.92 -6.18
C LYS A 313 27.64 5.04 -7.23
N LYS A 314 26.75 4.06 -7.33
CA LYS A 314 25.54 4.10 -8.17
C LYS A 314 24.32 4.37 -7.31
N VAL A 315 23.51 5.35 -7.71
CA VAL A 315 22.33 5.77 -6.94
C VAL A 315 21.13 5.93 -7.86
N ILE A 316 20.01 5.30 -7.49
CA ILE A 316 18.69 5.51 -8.09
C ILE A 316 17.79 6.29 -7.14
N VAL A 317 17.12 7.31 -7.65
CA VAL A 317 16.20 8.16 -6.91
C VAL A 317 14.83 8.08 -7.56
N THR A 318 13.83 7.65 -6.80
CA THR A 318 12.43 7.53 -7.20
C THR A 318 11.56 8.05 -6.07
N HIS A 319 10.33 8.49 -6.31
CA HIS A 319 9.46 8.90 -5.20
C HIS A 319 9.00 7.68 -4.37
N GLY A 320 8.52 6.62 -5.04
CA GLY A 320 7.82 5.49 -4.44
C GLY A 320 8.67 4.33 -3.90
N GLY A 321 9.97 4.29 -4.19
CA GLY A 321 10.85 3.16 -3.88
C GLY A 321 10.61 1.93 -4.78
N LEU A 322 11.63 1.07 -4.89
CA LEU A 322 11.59 -0.16 -5.68
C LEU A 322 12.02 -1.35 -4.83
N SER A 323 11.51 -2.55 -5.16
CA SER A 323 11.91 -3.78 -4.47
C SER A 323 13.20 -4.38 -5.03
N LYS A 324 13.62 -3.97 -6.23
CA LYS A 324 14.90 -4.34 -6.86
C LYS A 324 15.20 -3.42 -8.03
N LEU A 325 16.47 -3.36 -8.44
CA LEU A 325 16.84 -2.71 -9.70
C LEU A 325 16.37 -3.58 -10.89
N PRO A 326 15.49 -3.08 -11.78
CA PRO A 326 15.11 -3.79 -12.99
C PRO A 326 16.26 -3.85 -14.00
N GLU A 327 16.31 -4.90 -14.82
CA GLU A 327 17.29 -5.01 -15.91
C GLU A 327 17.21 -3.83 -16.89
N ASN A 328 16.00 -3.34 -17.16
CA ASN A 328 15.77 -2.14 -17.95
C ASN A 328 14.68 -1.26 -17.34
N LEU A 329 15.06 -0.09 -16.82
CA LEU A 329 14.17 0.88 -16.21
C LEU A 329 13.07 1.39 -17.16
N ILE A 330 13.29 1.37 -18.49
CA ILE A 330 12.29 1.84 -19.45
C ILE A 330 11.03 0.98 -19.44
N TYR A 331 11.15 -0.31 -19.14
CA TYR A 331 10.03 -1.24 -19.16
C TYR A 331 9.18 -1.22 -17.89
N ILE A 332 9.61 -0.47 -16.88
CA ILE A 332 8.84 -0.28 -15.66
C ILE A 332 7.90 0.91 -15.84
N SER A 333 6.66 0.71 -15.40
CA SER A 333 5.62 1.73 -15.40
C SER A 333 6.03 2.90 -14.50
N THR A 334 5.86 4.13 -14.99
CA THR A 334 6.09 5.33 -14.16
C THR A 334 5.26 5.31 -12.88
N HIS A 335 4.06 4.74 -12.92
CA HIS A 335 3.21 4.60 -11.75
C HIS A 335 3.92 3.86 -10.60
N GLN A 336 4.83 2.91 -10.88
CA GLN A 336 5.60 2.22 -9.85
C GLN A 336 6.71 3.10 -9.28
N PHE A 337 7.40 3.92 -10.09
CA PHE A 337 8.38 4.89 -9.58
C PHE A 337 7.75 5.99 -8.73
N ILE A 338 6.49 6.31 -8.99
CA ILE A 338 5.74 7.32 -8.24
C ILE A 338 5.11 6.68 -6.99
N ASN A 339 4.28 5.66 -7.15
CA ASN A 339 3.45 5.16 -6.05
C ASN A 339 4.11 4.04 -5.24
N GLY A 340 5.23 3.48 -5.69
CA GLY A 340 5.91 2.34 -5.09
C GLY A 340 5.42 0.99 -5.61
N VAL A 341 6.11 -0.08 -5.19
CA VAL A 341 5.82 -1.47 -5.57
C VAL A 341 5.17 -2.21 -4.39
N GLY A 342 4.16 -3.04 -4.67
CA GLY A 342 3.47 -3.83 -3.65
C GLY A 342 2.49 -3.01 -2.79
N ASP A 343 1.95 -3.70 -1.78
CA ASP A 343 1.02 -3.10 -0.80
C ASP A 343 1.74 -2.05 0.06
N TYR A 344 0.98 -1.16 0.70
CA TYR A 344 1.56 -0.11 1.56
C TYR A 344 2.39 -0.68 2.73
N GLU A 345 2.04 -1.88 3.22
CA GLU A 345 2.71 -2.55 4.35
C GLU A 345 4.00 -3.29 3.97
N VAL A 346 4.44 -3.21 2.72
CA VAL A 346 5.66 -3.90 2.28
C VAL A 346 6.88 -3.11 2.77
N ASP A 347 7.81 -3.80 3.42
CA ASP A 347 9.14 -3.25 3.74
C ASP A 347 9.97 -3.20 2.45
N ILE A 348 9.84 -2.08 1.74
CA ILE A 348 10.50 -1.87 0.45
C ILE A 348 12.01 -1.75 0.60
N ASP A 349 12.45 -1.25 1.75
CA ASP A 349 13.85 -0.99 2.07
C ASP A 349 14.59 -2.32 2.28
N ASN A 350 14.05 -3.22 3.10
CA ASN A 350 14.60 -4.57 3.28
C ASN A 350 14.57 -5.37 1.96
N HIS A 351 13.46 -5.33 1.22
CA HIS A 351 13.38 -6.06 -0.05
C HIS A 351 14.39 -5.58 -1.09
N TRP A 352 14.70 -4.28 -1.15
CA TRP A 352 15.75 -3.79 -2.04
C TRP A 352 17.09 -4.43 -1.71
N ASP A 353 17.49 -4.37 -0.45
CA ASP A 353 18.75 -4.94 0.01
C ASP A 353 18.82 -6.45 -0.26
N GLU A 354 17.76 -7.19 0.04
CA GLU A 354 17.67 -8.64 -0.22
C GLU A 354 17.81 -8.99 -1.70
N ASN A 355 17.25 -8.16 -2.59
CA ASN A 355 17.23 -8.42 -4.02
C ASN A 355 18.41 -7.82 -4.79
N LEU A 356 19.35 -7.15 -4.12
CA LEU A 356 20.58 -6.69 -4.77
C LEU A 356 21.38 -7.88 -5.31
N PRO A 357 21.89 -7.78 -6.55
CA PRO A 357 22.71 -8.85 -7.11
C PRO A 357 24.04 -8.94 -6.35
N TYR A 358 24.57 -10.16 -6.26
CA TYR A 358 25.93 -10.40 -5.79
C TYR A 358 26.94 -10.09 -6.92
N GLU A 359 28.12 -9.63 -6.54
CA GLU A 359 29.25 -9.48 -7.47
C GLU A 359 29.55 -10.85 -8.10
N THR A 360 29.82 -10.87 -9.40
CA THR A 360 30.13 -12.10 -10.13
C THR A 360 31.55 -12.02 -10.71
N LEU A 361 32.40 -12.97 -10.34
CA LEU A 361 33.68 -13.20 -11.00
C LEU A 361 33.52 -14.22 -12.13
N TYR A 362 34.17 -13.98 -13.26
CA TYR A 362 34.25 -14.97 -14.32
C TYR A 362 35.65 -15.60 -14.34
N ALA A 363 35.71 -16.91 -14.13
CA ALA A 363 36.95 -17.68 -14.17
C ALA A 363 36.94 -18.62 -15.38
N HIS A 364 38.11 -18.86 -15.98
CA HIS A 364 38.24 -19.89 -17.02
C HIS A 364 38.12 -21.28 -16.39
N GLY A 365 37.35 -22.17 -17.02
CA GLY A 365 37.43 -23.59 -16.70
C GLY A 365 38.87 -24.09 -16.80
N GLY A 366 39.26 -25.04 -15.94
CA GLY A 366 40.62 -25.58 -15.90
C GLY A 366 41.12 -26.12 -17.26
N ARG A 367 42.43 -26.47 -17.34
CA ARG A 367 43.15 -26.81 -18.58
C ARG A 367 42.29 -27.62 -19.57
N GLY A 368 41.96 -27.01 -20.71
CA GLY A 368 41.20 -27.62 -21.80
C GLY A 368 39.73 -27.21 -21.90
N ASN A 369 39.18 -26.44 -20.95
CA ASN A 369 37.80 -25.96 -21.01
C ASN A 369 37.74 -24.42 -21.22
N PRO A 370 37.40 -23.94 -22.43
CA PRO A 370 37.35 -22.51 -22.74
C PRO A 370 36.11 -21.79 -22.17
N ARG A 371 35.21 -22.49 -21.46
CA ARG A 371 34.01 -21.87 -20.89
C ARG A 371 34.36 -21.01 -19.68
N LEU A 372 33.91 -19.76 -19.71
CA LEU A 372 33.85 -18.89 -18.53
C LEU A 372 32.79 -19.44 -17.55
N ILE A 373 33.21 -19.66 -16.31
CA ILE A 373 32.35 -20.04 -15.19
C ILE A 373 32.10 -18.78 -14.37
N ALA A 374 30.84 -18.41 -14.22
CA ALA A 374 30.41 -17.34 -13.34
C ALA A 374 30.38 -17.84 -11.89
N ILE A 375 31.12 -17.18 -11.00
CA ILE A 375 31.18 -17.45 -9.56
C ILE A 375 30.61 -16.24 -8.84
N SER A 376 29.47 -16.43 -8.18
CA SER A 376 28.87 -15.41 -7.32
C SER A 376 29.73 -15.24 -6.06
N MET A 377 30.16 -14.02 -5.82
CA MET A 377 30.89 -13.63 -4.61
C MET A 377 29.88 -13.39 -3.47
N PRO A 378 30.31 -13.45 -2.20
CA PRO A 378 29.44 -13.13 -1.06
C PRO A 378 29.15 -11.62 -0.92
N LYS A 379 29.81 -10.77 -1.71
CA LYS A 379 29.64 -9.32 -1.67
C LYS A 379 28.53 -8.88 -2.62
N LYS A 380 27.57 -8.07 -2.13
CA LYS A 380 26.52 -7.45 -2.95
C LYS A 380 27.09 -6.32 -3.80
N VAL A 381 26.50 -6.10 -4.97
CA VAL A 381 26.81 -4.93 -5.80
C VAL A 381 26.23 -3.70 -5.11
N GLU A 382 27.09 -2.71 -4.86
CA GLU A 382 26.74 -1.48 -4.15
C GLU A 382 25.91 -0.55 -5.05
N ILE A 383 24.58 -0.66 -4.97
CA ILE A 383 23.63 0.21 -5.66
C ILE A 383 22.62 0.72 -4.64
N TYR A 384 22.64 2.03 -4.42
CA TYR A 384 21.80 2.68 -3.44
C TYR A 384 20.48 3.10 -4.07
N GLN A 385 19.37 2.95 -3.34
CA GLN A 385 18.13 3.66 -3.64
C GLN A 385 17.86 4.76 -2.62
N ILE A 386 17.25 5.85 -3.09
CA ILE A 386 16.74 6.94 -2.25
C ILE A 386 15.30 7.20 -2.69
N HIS A 387 14.37 7.23 -1.73
CA HIS A 387 12.95 7.45 -2.02
C HIS A 387 12.24 8.26 -0.94
N GLY A 388 11.07 8.83 -1.27
CA GLY A 388 10.38 9.82 -0.44
C GLY A 388 9.07 9.32 0.17
N HIS A 389 8.59 8.13 -0.22
CA HIS A 389 7.23 7.69 0.06
C HIS A 389 7.21 6.33 0.78
N ARG A 390 6.32 6.20 1.79
CA ARG A 390 6.08 5.01 2.64
C ARG A 390 7.22 4.70 3.62
N ASN A 391 7.08 5.19 4.85
CA ASN A 391 7.85 4.71 6.00
C ASN A 391 6.91 4.21 7.13
N ILE A 392 6.23 3.09 6.89
CA ILE A 392 5.26 2.54 7.86
C ILE A 392 5.97 1.94 9.08
N PHE A 393 7.22 1.50 8.94
CA PHE A 393 7.99 0.88 10.02
C PHE A 393 8.77 1.89 10.85
N ARG A 394 8.62 3.21 10.60
CA ARG A 394 9.36 4.27 11.30
C ARG A 394 10.88 4.07 11.29
N LEU A 395 11.41 3.52 10.20
CA LEU A 395 12.84 3.33 10.01
C LEU A 395 13.55 4.69 9.98
N PRO A 396 14.82 4.76 10.42
CA PRO A 396 15.63 5.96 10.27
C PRO A 396 15.82 6.32 8.78
N VAL A 397 16.37 7.49 8.50
CA VAL A 397 16.62 7.97 7.12
C VAL A 397 17.38 6.92 6.30
N GLN A 398 18.39 6.27 6.89
CA GLN A 398 19.02 5.09 6.32
C GLN A 398 18.23 3.84 6.76
N ALA A 399 17.23 3.47 5.99
CA ALA A 399 16.30 2.39 6.31
C ALA A 399 16.87 0.98 6.04
N GLY A 400 17.86 0.88 5.14
CA GLY A 400 18.61 -0.35 4.86
C GLY A 400 20.09 -0.06 4.62
N GLU A 401 20.88 -1.10 4.37
CA GLU A 401 22.30 -0.99 4.02
C GLU A 401 22.49 -0.17 2.73
N TYR A 402 21.60 -0.37 1.74
CA TYR A 402 21.63 0.33 0.45
C TYR A 402 20.32 1.07 0.14
N SER A 403 19.50 1.38 1.15
CA SER A 403 18.21 2.05 0.98
C SER A 403 18.03 3.23 1.94
N PHE A 404 17.66 4.39 1.40
CA PHE A 404 17.33 5.59 2.16
C PHE A 404 15.86 5.98 1.95
N ASN A 405 15.16 6.21 3.06
CA ASN A 405 13.73 6.53 3.09
C ASN A 405 13.51 7.93 3.69
N LEU A 406 13.04 8.85 2.84
CA LEU A 406 12.86 10.26 3.16
C LEU A 406 11.41 10.63 3.50
N GLU A 407 10.53 9.65 3.75
CA GLU A 407 9.19 9.87 4.29
C GLU A 407 9.27 10.07 5.81
N GLY A 408 8.93 11.28 6.27
CA GLY A 408 9.01 11.66 7.69
C GLY A 408 7.72 12.25 8.27
N GLN A 409 6.60 12.23 7.53
CA GLN A 409 5.31 12.79 7.94
C GLN A 409 5.40 14.27 8.34
N VAL A 410 6.18 15.04 7.57
CA VAL A 410 6.44 16.45 7.83
C VAL A 410 5.16 17.26 7.99
N GLU A 411 4.11 16.94 7.22
CA GLU A 411 2.81 17.60 7.22
C GLU A 411 2.01 17.41 8.53
N PHE A 412 2.38 16.42 9.35
CA PHE A 412 1.72 16.09 10.62
C PHE A 412 2.57 16.47 11.85
N GLY A 413 3.62 17.28 11.65
CA GLY A 413 4.57 17.64 12.71
C GLY A 413 5.70 16.65 12.88
N GLY A 414 5.91 15.75 11.91
CA GLY A 414 7.07 14.88 11.82
C GLY A 414 8.32 15.64 11.37
N HIS A 415 9.11 15.03 10.50
CA HIS A 415 10.38 15.60 10.04
C HIS A 415 10.41 15.72 8.52
N LEU A 416 10.97 16.83 8.01
CA LEU A 416 11.51 16.84 6.66
C LEU A 416 12.81 16.03 6.70
N ARG A 417 12.89 15.00 5.86
CA ARG A 417 14.07 14.13 5.80
C ARG A 417 14.88 14.40 4.55
N ALA A 418 16.19 14.36 4.70
CA ALA A 418 17.11 14.54 3.59
C ALA A 418 18.36 13.68 3.76
N VAL A 419 19.04 13.41 2.66
CA VAL A 419 20.37 12.79 2.65
C VAL A 419 21.30 13.55 1.72
N THR A 420 22.49 13.83 2.21
CA THR A 420 23.56 14.51 1.49
C THR A 420 24.64 13.49 1.14
N LEU A 421 25.03 13.40 -0.13
CA LEU A 421 26.11 12.55 -0.60
C LEU A 421 27.35 13.41 -0.88
N THR A 422 28.45 13.09 -0.22
CA THR A 422 29.77 13.71 -0.38
C THR A 422 30.82 12.64 -0.74
N ASP A 423 32.06 13.08 -0.99
CA ASP A 423 33.21 12.18 -1.16
C ASP A 423 33.41 11.24 0.04
N GLU A 424 33.01 11.66 1.25
CA GLU A 424 33.14 10.90 2.50
C GLU A 424 32.02 9.86 2.69
N GLY A 425 30.86 10.05 2.05
CA GLY A 425 29.72 9.13 2.17
C GLY A 425 28.37 9.83 2.23
N PHE A 426 27.38 9.12 2.74
CA PHE A 426 26.04 9.64 2.97
C PHE A 426 25.93 10.24 4.38
N GLU A 427 25.36 11.44 4.46
CA GLU A 427 25.03 12.15 5.70
C GLU A 427 23.51 12.35 5.75
N THR A 428 22.87 11.91 6.83
CA THR A 428 21.40 11.97 6.99
C THR A 428 20.96 13.18 7.80
N HIS A 429 19.83 13.78 7.43
CA HIS A 429 19.26 14.95 8.11
C HIS A 429 17.77 14.73 8.41
N GLU A 430 17.33 15.15 9.60
CA GLU A 430 15.91 15.19 9.99
C GLU A 430 15.60 16.56 10.60
N ILE A 431 14.71 17.31 9.95
CA ILE A 431 14.34 18.67 10.37
C ILE A 431 12.90 18.64 10.91
N LYS A 432 12.73 18.86 12.21
CA LYS A 432 11.41 18.81 12.85
C LYS A 432 10.51 19.92 12.30
N ASN A 433 9.27 19.58 11.95
CA ASN A 433 8.27 20.57 11.60
C ASN A 433 7.44 20.98 12.82
N HIS A 434 7.44 22.27 13.13
CA HIS A 434 6.61 22.86 14.18
C HIS A 434 5.37 23.58 13.64
N VAL A 435 5.24 23.72 12.32
CA VAL A 435 4.18 24.48 11.65
C VAL A 435 3.31 23.50 10.85
N PHE A 436 2.28 22.97 11.52
CA PHE A 436 1.36 22.00 10.93
C PHE A 436 -0.07 22.16 11.47
N LYS A 437 -1.03 21.51 10.82
CA LYS A 437 -2.42 21.48 11.26
C LYS A 437 -3.09 20.16 10.91
N ILE A 438 -3.63 19.48 11.92
CA ILE A 438 -4.40 18.25 11.72
C ILE A 438 -5.82 18.58 11.26
N ARG A 439 -6.30 17.82 10.27
CA ARG A 439 -7.65 17.97 9.70
C ARG A 439 -8.35 16.63 9.67
N LYS A 440 -9.69 16.67 9.68
CA LYS A 440 -10.50 15.46 9.63
C LYS A 440 -10.24 14.65 8.35
N GLY A 441 -9.77 13.41 8.53
CA GLY A 441 -9.39 12.49 7.47
C GLY A 441 -7.98 12.68 6.94
N ASN A 442 -7.21 13.63 7.48
CA ASN A 442 -5.81 13.88 7.17
C ASN A 442 -5.00 13.81 8.47
N THR A 443 -4.74 12.57 8.90
CA THR A 443 -4.00 12.22 10.12
C THR A 443 -2.80 11.34 9.74
N PRO A 444 -1.73 11.32 10.55
CA PRO A 444 -0.58 10.47 10.28
C PRO A 444 -0.96 8.98 10.28
N LYS A 445 -0.20 8.15 9.55
CA LYS A 445 -0.42 6.68 9.53
C LYS A 445 0.36 5.96 10.61
N THR A 446 1.38 6.60 11.15
CA THR A 446 2.22 6.04 12.20
C THR A 446 2.31 7.06 13.32
N ILE A 447 2.73 6.68 14.52
CA ILE A 447 2.84 7.60 15.66
C ILE A 447 4.25 7.53 16.24
N ASP A 448 4.83 8.66 16.59
CA ASP A 448 6.10 8.71 17.34
C ASP A 448 5.90 8.21 18.79
N GLU A 449 6.96 7.71 19.43
CA GLU A 449 6.84 7.15 20.80
C GLU A 449 6.46 8.21 21.86
N ASP A 450 6.81 9.48 21.61
CA ASP A 450 6.74 10.56 22.60
C ASP A 450 5.53 11.50 22.43
N ILE A 451 4.50 11.11 21.68
CA ILE A 451 3.37 12.02 21.43
C ILE A 451 2.61 12.37 22.72
N SER A 452 2.13 13.62 22.80
CA SER A 452 1.34 14.05 23.95
C SER A 452 -0.07 13.46 23.94
N MET A 453 -0.73 13.38 25.10
CA MET A 453 -2.12 12.94 25.20
C MET A 453 -3.06 13.83 24.39
N GLU A 454 -2.81 15.14 24.34
CA GLU A 454 -3.58 16.08 23.54
C GLU A 454 -3.47 15.78 22.04
N GLN A 455 -2.24 15.59 21.55
CA GLN A 455 -1.99 15.24 20.16
C GLN A 455 -2.65 13.90 19.82
N PHE A 456 -2.57 12.92 20.72
CA PHE A 456 -3.24 11.64 20.52
C PHE A 456 -4.77 11.78 20.40
N ILE A 457 -5.39 12.57 21.27
CA ILE A 457 -6.83 12.86 21.23
C ILE A 457 -7.19 13.59 19.93
N GLU A 458 -6.38 14.54 19.48
CA GLU A 458 -6.59 15.25 18.21
C GLU A 458 -6.51 14.31 17.00
N TYR A 459 -5.53 13.41 16.98
CA TYR A 459 -5.41 12.37 15.96
C TYR A 459 -6.64 11.46 15.95
N LEU A 460 -7.08 10.96 17.11
CA LEU A 460 -8.27 10.11 17.22
C LEU A 460 -9.54 10.82 16.73
N ALA A 461 -9.75 12.07 17.13
CA ALA A 461 -10.94 12.86 16.79
C ALA A 461 -11.02 13.19 15.28
N ASN A 462 -9.87 13.32 14.63
CA ASN A 462 -9.78 13.62 13.21
C ASN A 462 -9.60 12.38 12.32
N HIS A 463 -9.37 11.20 12.88
CA HIS A 463 -9.14 9.99 12.10
C HIS A 463 -10.41 9.53 11.37
N LYS A 464 -10.32 9.33 10.04
CA LYS A 464 -11.49 8.93 9.22
C LYS A 464 -12.07 7.57 9.64
N GLU A 465 -11.21 6.66 10.05
CA GLU A 465 -11.58 5.28 10.40
C GLU A 465 -11.92 5.09 11.89
N ILE A 466 -12.06 6.18 12.66
CA ILE A 466 -12.43 6.15 14.07
C ILE A 466 -13.74 6.93 14.28
N ILE A 467 -14.62 6.34 15.08
CA ILE A 467 -15.86 6.91 15.56
C ILE A 467 -15.66 7.25 17.03
N GLU A 468 -15.79 8.54 17.31
CA GLU A 468 -15.90 9.06 18.67
C GLU A 468 -17.37 8.99 19.13
N LYS A 469 -17.60 8.51 20.35
CA LYS A 469 -18.92 8.50 20.98
C LYS A 469 -18.84 8.99 22.43
N ASP A 470 -19.62 10.03 22.72
CA ASP A 470 -19.85 10.53 24.08
C ASP A 470 -20.65 9.50 24.91
N LEU A 471 -20.16 9.22 26.10
CA LEU A 471 -20.73 8.26 27.04
C LEU A 471 -21.24 8.91 28.35
N GLY A 472 -21.17 10.24 28.45
CA GLY A 472 -21.47 11.02 29.66
C GLY A 472 -20.29 11.10 30.63
N GLY A 473 -20.31 12.12 31.51
CA GLY A 473 -19.26 12.33 32.51
C GLY A 473 -17.88 12.60 31.91
N ASN A 474 -17.82 13.32 30.78
CA ASN A 474 -16.60 13.61 30.00
C ASN A 474 -15.87 12.38 29.42
N ILE A 475 -16.44 11.17 29.54
CA ILE A 475 -15.85 9.95 29.00
C ILE A 475 -16.31 9.75 27.56
N TYR A 476 -15.33 9.58 26.68
CA TYR A 476 -15.54 9.30 25.25
C TYR A 476 -14.95 7.94 24.92
N SER A 477 -15.68 7.17 24.12
CA SER A 477 -15.18 5.94 23.52
C SER A 477 -14.72 6.18 22.09
N TYR A 478 -13.60 5.55 21.75
CA TYR A 478 -13.05 5.55 20.40
C TYR A 478 -13.12 4.15 19.82
N ASN A 479 -13.83 4.02 18.71
CA ASN A 479 -14.10 2.73 18.08
C ASN A 479 -13.87 2.80 16.59
N PHE A 480 -13.64 1.66 15.95
CA PHE A 480 -13.48 1.62 14.51
C PHE A 480 -14.77 2.01 13.76
N SER A 481 -14.58 2.69 12.62
CA SER A 481 -15.61 2.84 11.61
C SER A 481 -15.98 1.48 10.99
N ARG A 482 -17.13 1.41 10.31
CA ARG A 482 -17.46 0.22 9.48
C ARG A 482 -16.52 0.08 8.28
N ASP A 483 -16.02 1.21 7.79
CA ASP A 483 -15.17 1.30 6.59
C ASP A 483 -13.77 0.77 6.89
N ALA A 484 -13.25 0.95 8.10
CA ALA A 484 -11.99 0.37 8.59
C ALA A 484 -11.92 -1.15 8.33
N PHE A 485 -13.02 -1.86 8.62
CA PHE A 485 -13.13 -3.29 8.38
C PHE A 485 -13.35 -3.66 6.92
N ARG A 486 -14.14 -2.87 6.19
CA ARG A 486 -14.47 -3.12 4.78
C ARG A 486 -13.24 -2.96 3.90
N ASP A 487 -12.53 -1.85 4.10
CA ASP A 487 -11.42 -1.41 3.26
C ASP A 487 -10.08 -1.96 3.81
N LYS A 488 -10.09 -2.53 5.03
CA LYS A 488 -8.92 -3.09 5.73
C LYS A 488 -7.80 -2.05 5.89
N ASN A 489 -8.18 -0.81 6.15
CA ASN A 489 -7.25 0.30 6.39
C ASN A 489 -6.92 0.32 7.89
N TRP A 490 -5.74 -0.19 8.23
CA TRP A 490 -5.24 -0.27 9.60
C TRP A 490 -3.91 0.47 9.68
N ASP A 491 -3.75 1.27 10.72
CA ASP A 491 -2.62 2.16 10.98
C ASP A 491 -2.39 2.28 12.50
N ASP A 492 -1.28 2.89 12.93
CA ASP A 492 -0.88 2.88 14.36
C ASP A 492 -1.85 3.62 15.29
N ILE A 493 -2.69 4.50 14.74
CA ILE A 493 -3.72 5.22 15.50
C ILE A 493 -4.94 4.34 15.63
N ASN A 494 -5.50 3.92 14.51
CA ASN A 494 -6.81 3.28 14.49
C ASN A 494 -6.78 1.89 15.13
N VAL A 495 -5.64 1.18 15.13
CA VAL A 495 -5.51 -0.10 15.85
C VAL A 495 -5.66 0.08 17.36
N LYS A 496 -5.38 1.27 17.91
CA LYS A 496 -5.56 1.59 19.33
C LYS A 496 -7.03 1.83 19.71
N ALA A 497 -7.91 2.08 18.74
CA ALA A 497 -9.35 2.34 18.96
C ALA A 497 -10.19 1.06 19.23
N ARG A 498 -9.67 0.17 20.09
CA ARG A 498 -10.31 -1.09 20.49
C ARG A 498 -10.52 -1.14 22.00
N GLY A 499 -11.71 -0.75 22.46
CA GLY A 499 -11.96 -0.64 23.90
C GLY A 499 -11.08 0.44 24.50
N LEU A 500 -11.06 1.62 23.88
CA LEU A 500 -10.31 2.79 24.33
C LEU A 500 -11.30 3.86 24.81
N PHE A 501 -11.15 4.26 26.06
CA PHE A 501 -12.02 5.21 26.73
C PHE A 501 -11.16 6.31 27.36
N ILE A 502 -11.46 7.56 27.03
CA ILE A 502 -10.67 8.73 27.46
C ILE A 502 -11.62 9.72 28.14
N ASN A 503 -11.21 10.23 29.30
CA ASN A 503 -11.84 11.41 29.88
C ASN A 503 -11.21 12.65 29.25
N LYS A 504 -11.99 13.45 28.52
CA LYS A 504 -11.48 14.63 27.81
C LYS A 504 -11.16 15.81 28.71
N ASN A 505 -11.71 15.87 29.93
CA ASN A 505 -11.41 16.93 30.88
C ASN A 505 -10.05 16.68 31.56
N THR A 506 -9.86 15.49 32.13
CA THR A 506 -8.59 15.10 32.77
C THR A 506 -7.51 14.71 31.77
N LYS A 507 -7.89 14.46 30.51
CA LYS A 507 -7.03 13.98 29.41
C LYS A 507 -6.35 12.64 29.72
N GLU A 508 -6.99 11.82 30.55
CA GLU A 508 -6.50 10.49 30.89
C GLU A 508 -7.23 9.40 30.10
N ILE A 509 -6.55 8.29 29.85
CA ILE A 509 -7.21 7.06 29.41
C ILE A 509 -7.84 6.42 30.64
N VAL A 510 -9.16 6.40 30.74
CA VAL A 510 -9.88 5.84 31.90
C VAL A 510 -10.03 4.32 31.82
N SER A 511 -10.05 3.76 30.60
CA SER A 511 -10.00 2.33 30.38
C SER A 511 -9.43 2.00 29.00
N ARG A 512 -8.67 0.90 28.89
CA ARG A 512 -8.00 0.47 27.67
C ARG A 512 -7.95 -1.04 27.54
N SER A 513 -8.10 -1.56 26.33
CA SER A 513 -7.81 -2.96 25.99
C SER A 513 -6.62 -3.09 25.03
N TYR A 514 -6.44 -4.27 24.43
CA TYR A 514 -5.46 -4.53 23.37
C TYR A 514 -5.57 -3.58 22.19
N ASN A 515 -4.42 -3.28 21.57
CA ASN A 515 -4.41 -2.90 20.16
C ASN A 515 -5.09 -3.99 19.31
N LYS A 516 -5.60 -3.60 18.14
CA LYS A 516 -6.17 -4.54 17.18
C LYS A 516 -5.07 -5.45 16.63
N PHE A 517 -5.07 -6.71 17.06
CA PHE A 517 -4.27 -7.77 16.44
C PHE A 517 -5.09 -8.58 15.43
N PHE A 518 -4.40 -9.21 14.48
CA PHE A 518 -4.98 -9.84 13.29
C PHE A 518 -4.83 -11.37 13.35
N ASN A 519 -5.63 -12.09 12.55
CA ASN A 519 -5.45 -13.53 12.42
C ASN A 519 -4.22 -13.84 11.56
N VAL A 520 -3.63 -15.01 11.74
CA VAL A 520 -2.63 -15.56 10.81
C VAL A 520 -3.19 -15.54 9.38
N ASN A 521 -2.38 -15.11 8.42
CA ASN A 521 -2.70 -14.89 7.00
C ASN A 521 -3.72 -13.76 6.71
N GLU A 522 -4.03 -12.87 7.66
CA GLU A 522 -4.95 -11.74 7.44
C GLU A 522 -4.25 -10.49 6.86
N ARG A 523 -3.02 -10.24 7.30
CA ARG A 523 -2.13 -9.12 6.91
C ARG A 523 -0.78 -9.62 6.41
N SER A 524 -0.07 -8.78 5.66
CA SER A 524 1.27 -9.07 5.13
C SER A 524 2.22 -9.62 6.20
N PHE A 525 2.34 -8.92 7.33
CA PHE A 525 3.18 -9.28 8.49
C PHE A 525 2.64 -10.45 9.33
N THR A 526 1.43 -10.94 9.07
CA THR A 526 0.87 -12.16 9.72
C THR A 526 0.85 -13.36 8.79
N LYS A 527 1.40 -13.26 7.57
CA LYS A 527 1.57 -14.41 6.68
C LYS A 527 2.60 -15.37 7.25
N LEU A 528 2.45 -16.66 6.99
CA LEU A 528 3.34 -17.68 7.55
C LEU A 528 4.83 -17.45 7.26
N ASN A 529 5.18 -16.96 6.07
CA ASN A 529 6.57 -16.61 5.75
C ASN A 529 7.05 -15.43 6.62
N ALA A 530 6.27 -14.35 6.72
CA ALA A 530 6.63 -13.22 7.56
C ALA A 530 6.73 -13.60 9.05
N LEU A 531 5.87 -14.49 9.54
CA LEU A 531 5.95 -15.01 10.91
C LEU A 531 7.20 -15.87 11.13
N ALA A 532 7.63 -16.63 10.12
CA ALA A 532 8.87 -17.43 10.20
C ALA A 532 10.10 -16.55 10.38
N ASP A 533 10.10 -15.40 9.71
CA ASP A 533 11.24 -14.47 9.69
C ASP A 533 11.27 -13.56 10.94
N ASN A 534 10.10 -13.23 11.50
CA ASN A 534 9.98 -12.14 12.48
C ASN A 534 9.54 -12.55 13.90
N LEU A 535 9.02 -13.76 14.14
CA LEU A 535 8.61 -14.15 15.49
C LEU A 535 9.81 -14.23 16.43
N VAL A 536 9.70 -13.57 17.59
CA VAL A 536 10.73 -13.64 18.62
C VAL A 536 10.37 -14.73 19.63
N PHE A 537 11.17 -15.77 19.71
CA PHE A 537 10.94 -16.90 20.63
C PHE A 537 11.47 -16.60 22.05
N PRO A 538 10.87 -17.18 23.12
CA PRO A 538 9.79 -18.18 23.09
C PRO A 538 8.42 -17.59 22.72
N VAL A 539 7.65 -18.36 21.96
CA VAL A 539 6.27 -18.04 21.58
C VAL A 539 5.31 -18.74 22.52
N GLN A 540 4.41 -17.98 23.12
CA GLN A 540 3.39 -18.44 24.04
C GLN A 540 2.02 -18.49 23.37
N VAL A 541 1.30 -19.57 23.63
CA VAL A 541 -0.04 -19.80 23.07
C VAL A 541 -1.04 -19.88 24.20
N TYR A 542 -2.02 -18.99 24.17
CA TYR A 542 -3.10 -18.91 25.15
C TYR A 542 -4.42 -19.40 24.55
N ASP A 543 -5.26 -20.00 25.38
CA ASP A 543 -6.64 -20.26 25.01
C ASP A 543 -7.38 -18.97 24.63
N LYS A 544 -8.39 -19.11 23.77
CA LYS A 544 -9.25 -17.99 23.40
C LYS A 544 -10.69 -18.27 23.85
N PRO A 545 -11.06 -17.85 25.06
CA PRO A 545 -12.45 -17.85 25.51
C PRO A 545 -13.36 -17.13 24.51
N ASN A 546 -14.64 -17.52 24.47
CA ASN A 546 -15.60 -17.08 23.46
C ASN A 546 -16.85 -16.45 24.11
N GLY A 547 -16.71 -15.18 24.48
CA GLY A 547 -17.77 -14.31 24.97
C GLY A 547 -17.65 -12.94 24.31
N TYR A 548 -17.87 -11.88 25.10
CA TYR A 548 -17.61 -10.51 24.68
C TYR A 548 -16.54 -9.83 25.54
N LEU A 549 -15.87 -8.84 24.95
CA LEU A 549 -14.82 -8.08 25.64
C LEU A 549 -15.43 -7.12 26.67
N GLY A 550 -14.98 -7.21 27.91
CA GLY A 550 -15.25 -6.27 28.98
C GLY A 550 -13.96 -5.66 29.52
N THR A 551 -13.98 -4.39 29.94
CA THR A 551 -12.86 -3.77 30.64
C THR A 551 -13.30 -3.03 31.90
N VAL A 552 -12.47 -3.09 32.93
CA VAL A 552 -12.64 -2.37 34.19
C VAL A 552 -11.45 -1.45 34.36
N GLY A 553 -11.71 -0.15 34.34
CA GLY A 553 -10.71 0.90 34.49
C GLY A 553 -11.02 1.82 35.67
N TYR A 554 -10.39 2.99 35.68
CA TYR A 554 -10.51 3.99 36.74
C TYR A 554 -10.58 5.40 36.13
N ASP A 555 -11.47 6.22 36.66
CA ASP A 555 -11.61 7.63 36.30
C ASP A 555 -11.28 8.52 37.50
N SER A 556 -10.29 9.39 37.35
CA SER A 556 -9.82 10.26 38.43
C SER A 556 -10.78 11.42 38.72
N GLU A 557 -11.60 11.82 37.75
CA GLU A 557 -12.58 12.89 37.91
C GLU A 557 -13.73 12.46 38.84
N SER A 558 -14.27 11.25 38.64
CA SER A 558 -15.33 10.70 39.49
C SER A 558 -14.84 9.87 40.68
N ASP A 559 -13.52 9.61 40.77
CA ASP A 559 -12.88 8.69 41.72
C ASP A 559 -13.56 7.32 41.78
N SER A 560 -13.87 6.76 40.61
CA SER A 560 -14.68 5.54 40.52
C SER A 560 -14.19 4.54 39.47
N LEU A 561 -14.60 3.27 39.65
CA LEU A 561 -14.36 2.22 38.69
C LEU A 561 -15.26 2.41 37.46
N ILE A 562 -14.67 2.29 36.27
CA ILE A 562 -15.36 2.40 34.99
C ILE A 562 -15.54 1.02 34.37
N PHE A 563 -16.79 0.60 34.21
CA PHE A 563 -17.15 -0.67 33.59
C PHE A 563 -17.58 -0.45 32.14
N THR A 564 -16.91 -1.13 31.21
CA THR A 564 -17.18 -0.95 29.78
C THR A 564 -17.21 -2.29 29.07
N SER A 565 -18.09 -2.39 28.07
CA SER A 565 -17.97 -3.39 27.01
C SER A 565 -17.00 -2.88 25.93
N LYS A 566 -16.92 -3.56 24.78
CA LYS A 566 -16.06 -3.16 23.65
C LYS A 566 -16.11 -1.67 23.28
N SER A 567 -17.27 -1.01 23.38
CA SER A 567 -17.47 0.34 22.81
C SER A 567 -18.37 1.26 23.64
N THR A 568 -18.78 0.86 24.85
CA THR A 568 -19.76 1.62 25.64
C THR A 568 -19.69 1.22 27.12
N ASN A 569 -19.91 2.18 28.01
CA ASN A 569 -20.12 2.00 29.46
C ASN A 569 -21.61 1.83 29.83
N GLN A 570 -22.51 1.91 28.85
CA GLN A 570 -23.96 1.78 29.01
C GLN A 570 -24.49 0.50 28.35
N GLY A 571 -25.67 0.06 28.79
CA GLY A 571 -26.40 -1.09 28.25
C GLY A 571 -26.04 -2.43 28.90
N ASP A 572 -26.73 -3.48 28.46
CA ASP A 572 -26.74 -4.79 29.12
C ASP A 572 -25.33 -5.38 29.27
N HIS A 573 -24.48 -5.34 28.25
CA HIS A 573 -23.13 -5.89 28.32
C HIS A 573 -22.23 -5.23 29.38
N ALA A 574 -22.30 -3.90 29.53
CA ALA A 574 -21.56 -3.20 30.56
C ALA A 574 -22.17 -3.46 31.95
N GLY A 575 -23.50 -3.54 32.02
CA GLY A 575 -24.25 -3.88 33.22
C GLY A 575 -23.92 -5.28 33.75
N TRP A 576 -23.94 -6.31 32.89
CA TRP A 576 -23.59 -7.68 33.26
C TRP A 576 -22.15 -7.83 33.70
N LEU A 577 -21.20 -7.12 33.06
CA LEU A 577 -19.82 -7.07 33.54
C LEU A 577 -19.76 -6.52 34.96
N LYS A 578 -20.42 -5.38 35.21
CA LYS A 578 -20.46 -4.76 36.54
C LYS A 578 -21.08 -5.70 37.58
N GLU A 579 -22.19 -6.33 37.25
CA GLU A 579 -22.89 -7.28 38.13
C GLU A 579 -22.01 -8.49 38.48
N LEU A 580 -21.41 -9.14 37.48
CA LEU A 580 -20.53 -10.29 37.69
C LEU A 580 -19.26 -9.90 38.46
N PHE A 581 -18.70 -8.72 38.20
CA PHE A 581 -17.50 -8.25 38.87
C PHE A 581 -17.76 -7.94 40.34
N VAL A 582 -18.84 -7.18 40.63
CA VAL A 582 -19.22 -6.79 41.99
C VAL A 582 -19.67 -8.00 42.80
N SER A 583 -20.41 -8.95 42.21
CA SER A 583 -20.86 -10.15 42.93
C SER A 583 -19.74 -11.11 43.33
N LYS A 584 -18.58 -11.06 42.65
CA LYS A 584 -17.41 -11.88 42.97
C LYS A 584 -16.52 -11.29 44.07
N LEU A 585 -16.69 -10.02 44.42
CA LEU A 585 -15.80 -9.29 45.32
C LEU A 585 -16.51 -8.79 46.58
N SER A 586 -15.81 -8.84 47.71
CA SER A 586 -16.22 -8.12 48.92
C SER A 586 -16.03 -6.61 48.77
N HIS A 587 -16.70 -5.82 49.61
CA HIS A 587 -16.55 -4.35 49.59
C HIS A 587 -15.09 -3.90 49.80
N THR A 588 -14.35 -4.57 50.69
CA THR A 588 -12.92 -4.31 50.92
C THR A 588 -12.06 -4.62 49.69
N GLN A 589 -12.38 -5.69 48.95
CA GLN A 589 -11.68 -6.03 47.71
C GLN A 589 -12.01 -5.05 46.58
N LEU A 590 -13.24 -4.52 46.53
CA LEU A 590 -13.64 -3.50 45.55
C LEU A 590 -12.87 -2.19 45.75
N GLU A 591 -12.68 -1.76 47.00
CA GLU A 591 -11.87 -0.58 47.28
C GLU A 591 -10.38 -0.84 47.00
N ALA A 592 -9.85 -2.01 47.39
CA ALA A 592 -8.46 -2.37 47.11
C ALA A 592 -8.16 -2.39 45.60
N ILE A 593 -9.01 -3.04 44.80
CA ILE A 593 -8.79 -3.11 43.35
C ILE A 593 -8.94 -1.74 42.69
N LYS A 594 -9.81 -0.86 43.21
CA LYS A 594 -9.90 0.54 42.74
C LYS A 594 -8.59 1.28 42.96
N HIS A 595 -7.97 1.12 44.13
CA HIS A 595 -6.64 1.67 44.42
C HIS A 595 -5.56 1.08 43.51
N ASP A 596 -5.55 -0.24 43.29
CA ASP A 596 -4.59 -0.89 42.39
C ASP A 596 -4.68 -0.32 40.95
N LEU A 597 -5.89 -0.18 40.39
CA LEU A 597 -6.08 0.35 39.03
C LEU A 597 -5.69 1.82 38.89
N LYS A 598 -5.85 2.59 39.97
CA LYS A 598 -5.40 3.98 40.05
C LYS A 598 -3.89 4.07 40.10
N ASP A 599 -3.28 3.45 41.10
CA ASP A 599 -1.87 3.62 41.44
C ASP A 599 -0.94 2.97 40.42
N MET A 600 -1.33 1.82 39.87
CA MET A 600 -0.59 1.15 38.80
C MET A 600 -0.88 1.73 37.41
N ASN A 601 -1.90 2.61 37.29
CA ASN A 601 -2.38 3.15 36.03
C ASN A 601 -2.74 2.07 34.99
N VAL A 602 -3.53 1.08 35.39
CA VAL A 602 -3.92 -0.07 34.56
C VAL A 602 -5.44 -0.25 34.45
N ALA A 603 -5.87 -1.06 33.49
CA ALA A 603 -7.23 -1.53 33.31
C ALA A 603 -7.23 -3.06 33.21
N LEU A 604 -8.24 -3.70 33.80
CA LEU A 604 -8.45 -5.14 33.71
C LEU A 604 -9.22 -5.45 32.43
N VAL A 605 -8.77 -6.44 31.67
CA VAL A 605 -9.42 -6.88 30.44
C VAL A 605 -9.98 -8.28 30.62
N PHE A 606 -11.28 -8.43 30.45
CA PHE A 606 -12.00 -9.68 30.63
C PHE A 606 -12.63 -10.17 29.33
N GLU A 607 -12.73 -11.49 29.18
CA GLU A 607 -13.78 -12.11 28.38
C GLU A 607 -14.97 -12.37 29.33
N VAL A 608 -16.11 -11.76 29.01
CA VAL A 608 -17.36 -11.91 29.76
C VAL A 608 -18.21 -12.97 29.09
N ILE A 609 -18.57 -14.00 29.85
CA ILE A 609 -19.36 -15.13 29.38
C ILE A 609 -20.72 -15.06 30.06
N LYS A 610 -21.77 -14.89 29.26
CA LYS A 610 -23.17 -14.93 29.67
C LYS A 610 -23.84 -16.10 28.94
N ALA A 611 -23.84 -17.27 29.57
CA ALA A 611 -24.16 -18.54 28.93
C ALA A 611 -25.58 -18.58 28.37
N LYS A 612 -26.52 -17.92 29.06
CA LYS A 612 -27.93 -17.88 28.70
C LYS A 612 -28.31 -16.61 27.94
N GLU A 613 -27.89 -15.45 28.43
CA GLU A 613 -28.31 -14.14 27.90
C GLU A 613 -27.56 -13.73 26.63
N ASP A 614 -26.29 -14.15 26.44
CA ASP A 614 -25.49 -13.82 25.24
C ASP A 614 -24.70 -15.04 24.70
N PRO A 615 -25.42 -16.07 24.21
CA PRO A 615 -24.80 -17.28 23.71
C PRO A 615 -24.00 -17.04 22.42
N HIS A 616 -22.71 -17.31 22.48
CA HIS A 616 -21.78 -17.21 21.36
C HIS A 616 -21.71 -18.53 20.55
N ILE A 617 -20.56 -18.86 19.94
CA ILE A 617 -20.39 -20.04 19.07
C ILE A 617 -20.02 -21.28 19.90
N ILE A 618 -19.14 -21.09 20.89
CA ILE A 618 -18.74 -22.12 21.84
C ILE A 618 -19.74 -22.10 22.99
N GLU A 619 -20.15 -23.29 23.41
CA GLU A 619 -21.15 -23.45 24.45
C GLU A 619 -20.51 -23.42 25.85
N TYR A 620 -21.09 -22.63 26.74
CA TYR A 620 -20.75 -22.57 28.16
C TYR A 620 -21.96 -22.94 29.00
N THR A 621 -21.73 -23.56 30.16
CA THR A 621 -22.80 -24.02 31.07
C THR A 621 -23.18 -23.01 32.14
N SER A 622 -22.33 -22.03 32.41
CA SER A 622 -22.51 -21.02 33.45
C SER A 622 -21.87 -19.70 33.06
N ASP A 623 -22.33 -18.63 33.69
CA ASP A 623 -21.75 -17.30 33.50
C ASP A 623 -20.37 -17.22 34.14
N ASN A 624 -19.49 -16.42 33.54
CA ASN A 624 -18.13 -16.30 34.02
C ASN A 624 -17.44 -15.00 33.61
N LEU A 625 -16.37 -14.68 34.35
CA LEU A 625 -15.40 -13.64 34.03
C LEU A 625 -14.02 -14.27 33.96
N VAL A 626 -13.43 -14.24 32.76
CA VAL A 626 -12.07 -14.73 32.51
C VAL A 626 -11.16 -13.53 32.30
N LEU A 627 -10.25 -13.27 33.25
CA LEU A 627 -9.24 -12.24 33.15
C LEU A 627 -8.24 -12.61 32.04
N LEU A 628 -8.20 -11.79 31.00
CA LEU A 628 -7.31 -12.02 29.86
C LEU A 628 -5.95 -11.35 30.10
N ASP A 629 -5.92 -10.07 30.42
CA ASP A 629 -4.70 -9.32 30.72
C ASP A 629 -5.00 -8.08 31.57
N VAL A 630 -3.93 -7.48 32.10
CA VAL A 630 -3.95 -6.18 32.80
C VAL A 630 -3.16 -5.18 31.95
N VAL A 631 -3.84 -4.18 31.40
CA VAL A 631 -3.31 -3.29 30.34
C VAL A 631 -3.06 -1.89 30.88
N ASN A 632 -1.93 -1.30 30.53
CA ASN A 632 -1.57 0.06 30.93
C ASN A 632 -2.53 1.08 30.28
N ARG A 633 -2.97 2.07 31.05
CA ARG A 633 -3.79 3.20 30.61
C ARG A 633 -2.94 4.34 30.03
N THR A 634 -2.03 3.99 29.12
CA THR A 634 -1.07 4.89 28.45
C THR A 634 -1.28 4.90 26.94
N VAL A 635 -0.77 5.88 26.17
CA VAL A 635 -0.88 5.91 24.68
C VAL A 635 -0.13 4.75 24.05
N GLN A 636 1.09 4.49 24.54
CA GLN A 636 1.85 3.33 24.14
C GLN A 636 1.23 2.08 24.76
N TYR A 637 1.12 1.04 23.96
CA TYR A 637 0.54 -0.21 24.42
C TYR A 637 1.54 -0.94 25.31
N GLY A 638 1.10 -1.30 26.51
CA GLY A 638 1.84 -2.11 27.46
C GLY A 638 0.87 -2.87 28.34
N LYS A 639 1.31 -4.00 28.88
CA LYS A 639 0.53 -4.83 29.78
C LYS A 639 1.44 -5.53 30.78
N LEU A 640 0.87 -5.98 31.88
CA LEU A 640 1.61 -6.74 32.88
C LEU A 640 2.00 -8.14 32.36
N PRO A 641 3.15 -8.68 32.81
CA PRO A 641 3.52 -10.07 32.57
C PRO A 641 2.42 -11.07 32.98
N TYR A 642 2.37 -12.21 32.28
CA TYR A 642 1.35 -13.24 32.55
C TYR A 642 1.32 -13.70 34.00
N ILE A 643 2.49 -13.82 34.65
CA ILE A 643 2.57 -14.23 36.06
C ILE A 643 1.83 -13.27 37.00
N ASP A 644 1.87 -11.97 36.72
CA ASP A 644 1.17 -10.95 37.52
C ASP A 644 -0.33 -10.98 37.25
N VAL A 645 -0.74 -11.27 36.01
CA VAL A 645 -2.14 -11.50 35.65
C VAL A 645 -2.71 -12.70 36.43
N VAL A 646 -1.96 -13.80 36.48
CA VAL A 646 -2.34 -15.01 37.26
C VAL A 646 -2.37 -14.71 38.76
N GLY A 647 -1.39 -13.95 39.27
CA GLY A 647 -1.33 -13.51 40.66
C GLY A 647 -2.55 -12.68 41.05
N LEU A 648 -2.90 -11.67 40.25
CA LEU A 648 -4.06 -10.81 40.46
C LEU A 648 -5.36 -11.62 40.36
N ALA A 649 -5.50 -12.47 39.35
CA ALA A 649 -6.67 -13.33 39.20
C ALA A 649 -6.87 -14.24 40.42
N SER A 650 -5.78 -14.85 40.92
CA SER A 650 -5.82 -15.72 42.08
C SER A 650 -6.16 -14.94 43.37
N HIS A 651 -5.61 -13.74 43.53
CA HIS A 651 -5.87 -12.88 44.69
C HIS A 651 -7.34 -12.46 44.80
N TYR A 652 -7.95 -12.13 43.66
CA TYR A 652 -9.33 -11.64 43.57
C TYR A 652 -10.37 -12.73 43.21
N GLY A 653 -9.94 -13.98 43.00
CA GLY A 653 -10.84 -15.10 42.68
C GLY A 653 -11.42 -15.08 41.27
N PHE A 654 -10.72 -14.47 40.31
CA PHE A 654 -11.09 -14.53 38.89
C PHE A 654 -10.51 -15.77 38.22
N GLU A 655 -11.24 -16.31 37.24
CA GLU A 655 -10.60 -17.18 36.26
C GLU A 655 -9.70 -16.35 35.35
N HIS A 656 -8.71 -16.96 34.72
CA HIS A 656 -7.78 -16.28 33.83
C HIS A 656 -7.51 -17.12 32.59
N LYS A 657 -7.02 -16.46 31.52
CA LYS A 657 -6.57 -17.15 30.30
C LYS A 657 -5.50 -18.19 30.63
N LYS A 658 -5.54 -19.32 29.95
CA LYS A 658 -4.65 -20.46 30.18
C LYS A 658 -3.53 -20.47 29.16
N LEU A 659 -2.29 -20.57 29.64
CA LEU A 659 -1.15 -20.90 28.80
C LEU A 659 -1.25 -22.37 28.38
N MET A 660 -1.44 -22.60 27.08
CA MET A 660 -1.64 -23.92 26.48
C MET A 660 -0.32 -24.54 26.05
N HIS A 661 0.52 -23.74 25.39
CA HIS A 661 1.82 -24.18 24.87
C HIS A 661 2.85 -23.05 24.94
N THR A 662 4.12 -23.45 25.00
CA THR A 662 5.27 -22.59 24.78
C THR A 662 6.17 -23.29 23.78
N PHE A 663 6.60 -22.56 22.76
CA PHE A 663 7.50 -23.05 21.72
C PHE A 663 8.78 -22.23 21.77
N ASP A 664 9.92 -22.91 21.64
CA ASP A 664 11.24 -22.25 21.64
C ASP A 664 11.78 -22.03 20.22
N ASN A 665 11.12 -22.59 19.20
CA ASN A 665 11.52 -22.44 17.80
C ASN A 665 10.33 -22.54 16.83
N TRP A 666 10.57 -22.04 15.61
CA TRP A 666 9.58 -21.99 14.53
C TRP A 666 9.04 -23.36 14.12
N THR A 667 9.89 -24.39 14.08
CA THR A 667 9.52 -25.71 13.54
C THR A 667 8.44 -26.36 14.40
N GLU A 668 8.60 -26.33 15.72
CA GLU A 668 7.62 -26.86 16.66
C GLU A 668 6.30 -26.08 16.62
N PHE A 669 6.39 -24.75 16.64
CA PHE A 669 5.23 -23.88 16.50
C PHE A 669 4.46 -24.17 15.20
N TYR A 670 5.16 -24.33 14.08
CA TYR A 670 4.56 -24.59 12.78
C TYR A 670 3.84 -25.94 12.73
N TYR A 671 4.43 -27.01 13.28
CA TYR A 671 3.77 -28.31 13.34
C TYR A 671 2.50 -28.25 14.18
N TRP A 672 2.56 -27.64 15.36
CA TRP A 672 1.37 -27.41 16.17
C TRP A 672 0.31 -26.61 15.41
N TYR A 673 0.69 -25.49 14.78
CA TYR A 673 -0.21 -24.65 13.98
C TYR A 673 -0.90 -25.46 12.88
N ARG A 674 -0.13 -26.24 12.10
CA ARG A 674 -0.65 -27.07 11.01
C ARG A 674 -1.67 -28.08 11.53
N ASP A 675 -1.36 -28.73 12.64
CA ASP A 675 -2.18 -29.80 13.18
C ASP A 675 -3.50 -29.26 13.73
N VAL A 676 -3.46 -28.20 14.56
CA VAL A 676 -4.70 -27.61 15.11
C VAL A 676 -5.55 -26.92 14.04
N THR A 677 -4.96 -26.35 12.99
CA THR A 677 -5.72 -25.67 11.91
C THR A 677 -6.34 -26.64 10.90
N ALA A 678 -5.98 -27.92 10.92
CA ALA A 678 -6.70 -29.00 10.25
C ALA A 678 -7.73 -29.70 11.19
N ASP A 679 -7.60 -29.44 12.49
CA ASP A 679 -8.32 -29.97 13.64
C ASP A 679 -9.84 -29.68 13.73
N MET A 680 -10.76 -30.41 13.06
CA MET A 680 -12.21 -30.15 13.20
C MET A 680 -12.85 -30.66 14.50
N SER A 681 -12.17 -31.53 15.26
CA SER A 681 -12.66 -32.10 16.52
C SER A 681 -12.47 -31.17 17.73
N ILE A 682 -11.57 -30.19 17.62
CA ILE A 682 -11.30 -29.21 18.67
C ILE A 682 -12.45 -28.19 18.73
N LYS A 683 -13.23 -28.23 19.81
CA LYS A 683 -14.45 -27.43 19.99
C LYS A 683 -14.21 -26.09 20.67
N ASP A 684 -13.12 -25.41 20.31
CA ASP A 684 -12.73 -24.12 20.84
C ASP A 684 -12.81 -23.02 19.77
N GLU A 685 -12.81 -21.74 20.16
CA GLU A 685 -12.71 -20.65 19.19
C GLU A 685 -11.35 -20.66 18.49
N GLY A 686 -10.30 -20.87 19.27
CA GLY A 686 -8.91 -20.96 18.83
C GLY A 686 -7.97 -20.41 19.88
N PHE A 687 -6.88 -19.78 19.42
CA PHE A 687 -5.78 -19.41 20.30
C PHE A 687 -5.29 -17.99 20.01
N VAL A 688 -4.81 -17.33 21.07
CA VAL A 688 -4.03 -16.09 20.98
C VAL A 688 -2.57 -16.47 21.09
N ILE A 689 -1.76 -15.98 20.15
CA ILE A 689 -0.34 -16.27 20.06
C ILE A 689 0.39 -14.98 20.38
N GLU A 690 1.36 -15.05 21.28
CA GLU A 690 2.17 -13.92 21.73
C GLU A 690 3.64 -14.32 21.72
N ASP A 691 4.49 -13.49 21.13
CA ASP A 691 5.92 -13.72 21.07
C ASP A 691 6.65 -12.99 22.21
N ALA A 692 7.96 -13.20 22.34
CA ALA A 692 8.76 -12.62 23.42
C ALA A 692 8.97 -11.09 23.29
N ALA A 693 8.70 -10.50 22.12
CA ALA A 693 8.71 -9.06 21.91
C ALA A 693 7.32 -8.42 22.17
N GLY A 694 6.31 -9.23 22.52
CA GLY A 694 4.94 -8.77 22.76
C GLY A 694 4.10 -8.62 21.49
N PHE A 695 4.58 -9.10 20.34
CA PHE A 695 3.76 -9.19 19.13
C PHE A 695 2.65 -10.22 19.33
N MET A 696 1.42 -9.84 19.00
CA MET A 696 0.24 -10.69 19.15
C MET A 696 -0.39 -11.03 17.79
N THR A 697 -0.71 -12.30 17.59
CA THR A 697 -1.57 -12.78 16.50
C THR A 697 -2.59 -13.79 17.04
N LYS A 698 -3.46 -14.31 16.17
CA LYS A 698 -4.44 -15.33 16.59
C LYS A 698 -4.77 -16.29 15.48
N ILE A 699 -5.26 -17.45 15.89
CA ILE A 699 -5.84 -18.44 14.99
C ILE A 699 -7.25 -18.77 15.42
N LYS A 700 -8.10 -19.06 14.43
CA LYS A 700 -9.46 -19.53 14.65
C LYS A 700 -9.59 -20.91 14.08
N LEU A 701 -10.12 -21.83 14.87
CA LEU A 701 -10.13 -23.24 14.52
C LEU A 701 -11.24 -23.57 13.52
N PRO A 702 -11.09 -24.67 12.75
CA PRO A 702 -12.07 -25.09 11.77
C PRO A 702 -13.49 -25.20 12.32
N TYR A 703 -13.66 -25.79 13.50
CA TYR A 703 -14.96 -25.97 14.15
C TYR A 703 -15.68 -24.63 14.37
N TYR A 704 -14.99 -23.65 14.95
CA TYR A 704 -15.54 -22.33 15.20
C TYR A 704 -15.87 -21.59 13.89
N ASN A 705 -14.95 -21.60 12.93
CA ASN A 705 -15.16 -20.91 11.64
C ASN A 705 -16.37 -21.49 10.89
N PHE A 706 -16.53 -22.81 10.92
CA PHE A 706 -17.69 -23.51 10.37
C PHE A 706 -19.00 -23.01 10.99
N TRP A 707 -19.14 -23.08 12.32
CA TRP A 707 -20.38 -22.68 12.98
C TRP A 707 -20.63 -21.17 12.94
N LYS A 708 -19.58 -20.36 12.92
CA LYS A 708 -19.69 -18.92 12.68
C LYS A 708 -20.25 -18.60 11.30
N GLN A 709 -19.81 -19.30 10.25
CA GLN A 709 -20.38 -19.18 8.91
C GLN A 709 -21.86 -19.59 8.93
N PHE A 710 -22.20 -20.70 9.59
CA PHE A 710 -23.58 -21.17 9.68
C PHE A 710 -24.48 -20.27 10.53
N ARG A 711 -23.96 -19.55 11.53
CA ARG A 711 -24.73 -18.49 12.22
C ARG A 711 -25.15 -17.40 11.23
N SER A 712 -24.25 -16.96 10.36
CA SER A 712 -24.58 -15.95 9.32
C SER A 712 -25.59 -16.49 8.30
N ILE A 713 -25.48 -17.76 7.90
CA ILE A 713 -26.44 -18.40 6.99
C ILE A 713 -27.82 -18.55 7.66
N LYS A 714 -27.86 -18.99 8.92
CA LYS A 714 -29.07 -19.07 9.75
C LYS A 714 -29.81 -17.73 9.76
N ASP A 715 -29.09 -16.63 10.01
CA ASP A 715 -29.70 -15.30 10.06
C ASP A 715 -30.24 -14.84 8.70
N LYS A 716 -29.63 -15.28 7.59
CA LYS A 716 -30.15 -15.03 6.24
C LYS A 716 -31.43 -15.84 5.97
N PHE A 717 -31.46 -17.10 6.37
CA PHE A 717 -32.63 -17.98 6.21
C PHE A 717 -33.80 -17.48 7.05
N ALA A 718 -33.55 -17.08 8.30
CA ALA A 718 -34.55 -16.47 9.18
C ALA A 718 -35.18 -15.19 8.58
N LYS A 719 -34.47 -14.50 7.68
CA LYS A 719 -34.94 -13.29 6.97
C LYS A 719 -35.42 -13.55 5.54
N ARG A 720 -35.52 -14.81 5.10
CA ARG A 720 -35.89 -15.20 3.72
C ARG A 720 -34.95 -14.64 2.64
N HIS A 721 -33.67 -14.53 2.96
CA HIS A 721 -32.60 -14.06 2.06
C HIS A 721 -31.63 -15.19 1.65
N GLU A 722 -32.10 -16.44 1.58
CA GLU A 722 -31.29 -17.60 1.20
C GLU A 722 -30.61 -17.48 -0.16
N HIS A 723 -31.21 -16.77 -1.11
CA HIS A 723 -30.65 -16.51 -2.45
C HIS A 723 -29.35 -15.69 -2.42
N THR A 724 -29.04 -15.02 -1.30
CA THR A 724 -27.81 -14.23 -1.11
C THR A 724 -26.62 -15.05 -0.58
N VAL A 725 -26.78 -16.36 -0.39
CA VAL A 725 -25.70 -17.25 0.03
C VAL A 725 -24.87 -17.65 -1.18
N ARG A 726 -23.56 -17.33 -1.15
CA ARG A 726 -22.63 -17.69 -2.23
C ARG A 726 -22.30 -19.18 -2.16
N GLY A 727 -22.80 -19.98 -3.10
CA GLY A 727 -22.58 -21.42 -3.15
C GLY A 727 -21.10 -21.84 -3.11
N GLY A 728 -20.21 -21.06 -3.75
CA GLY A 728 -18.76 -21.31 -3.72
C GLY A 728 -18.10 -21.23 -2.34
N SER A 729 -18.79 -20.71 -1.32
CA SER A 729 -18.31 -20.71 0.08
C SER A 729 -18.63 -22.00 0.84
N LEU A 730 -19.38 -22.94 0.25
CA LEU A 730 -19.78 -24.22 0.83
C LEU A 730 -18.99 -25.35 0.17
N TYR A 731 -17.75 -25.55 0.59
CA TYR A 731 -16.78 -26.35 -0.18
C TYR A 731 -16.51 -27.76 0.38
N THR A 732 -17.15 -28.16 1.49
CA THR A 732 -17.00 -29.53 2.03
C THR A 732 -18.34 -30.29 2.02
N PRO A 733 -18.33 -31.64 2.08
CA PRO A 733 -19.56 -32.42 2.27
C PRO A 733 -20.39 -32.01 3.49
N LEU A 734 -19.74 -31.69 4.63
CA LEU A 734 -20.44 -31.27 5.86
C LEU A 734 -21.19 -29.94 5.66
N HIS A 735 -20.56 -28.93 5.05
CA HIS A 735 -21.22 -27.68 4.65
C HIS A 735 -22.51 -27.96 3.87
N ASN A 736 -22.46 -28.83 2.86
CA ASN A 736 -23.63 -29.15 2.04
C ASN A 736 -24.73 -29.87 2.84
N LYS A 737 -24.36 -30.78 3.75
CA LYS A 737 -25.31 -31.47 4.65
C LYS A 737 -26.03 -30.49 5.57
N VAL A 738 -25.29 -29.66 6.31
CA VAL A 738 -25.87 -28.68 7.26
C VAL A 738 -26.70 -27.64 6.52
N PHE A 739 -26.22 -27.12 5.39
CA PHE A 739 -26.97 -26.16 4.58
C PHE A 739 -28.31 -26.73 4.09
N LYS A 740 -28.31 -27.96 3.54
CA LYS A 740 -29.54 -28.62 3.10
C LYS A 740 -30.49 -28.88 4.25
N TRP A 741 -29.98 -29.36 5.38
CA TRP A 741 -30.80 -29.59 6.58
C TRP A 741 -31.41 -28.29 7.09
N MET A 742 -30.62 -27.22 7.20
CA MET A 742 -31.06 -25.91 7.68
C MET A 742 -32.10 -25.27 6.74
N LYS A 743 -31.97 -25.48 5.43
CA LYS A 743 -32.95 -25.00 4.43
C LYS A 743 -34.32 -25.65 4.59
N GLY A 744 -34.37 -26.86 5.15
CA GLY A 744 -35.62 -27.57 5.45
C GLY A 744 -36.26 -27.19 6.78
N GLN A 745 -35.64 -26.32 7.59
CA GLN A 745 -36.18 -25.89 8.88
C GLN A 745 -37.12 -24.70 8.73
N ASP A 746 -38.03 -24.55 9.69
CA ASP A 746 -38.90 -23.39 9.77
C ASP A 746 -38.10 -22.10 10.05
N GLY A 747 -38.40 -21.05 9.30
CA GLY A 747 -37.69 -19.77 9.40
C GLY A 747 -37.93 -19.03 10.71
N HIS A 748 -39.10 -19.19 11.35
CA HIS A 748 -39.39 -18.61 12.66
C HIS A 748 -38.59 -19.32 13.75
N TRP A 749 -38.53 -20.66 13.71
CA TRP A 749 -37.71 -21.44 14.62
C TRP A 749 -36.22 -21.06 14.52
N LEU A 750 -35.68 -20.90 13.31
CA LEU A 750 -34.30 -20.43 13.10
C LEU A 750 -34.06 -19.01 13.64
N LYS A 751 -35.09 -18.17 13.70
CA LYS A 751 -35.03 -16.81 14.26
C LYS A 751 -35.00 -16.84 15.78
N GLU A 752 -35.81 -17.68 16.42
CA GLU A 752 -35.92 -17.79 17.88
C GLU A 752 -34.75 -18.54 18.52
N ASN A 753 -34.08 -19.42 17.75
CA ASN A 753 -33.00 -20.24 18.26
C ASN A 753 -31.62 -19.66 17.94
N ASN A 754 -30.72 -19.73 18.93
CA ASN A 754 -29.30 -19.42 18.74
C ASN A 754 -28.62 -20.55 17.96
N ILE A 755 -27.38 -20.30 17.51
CA ILE A 755 -26.65 -21.28 16.68
C ILE A 755 -26.34 -22.59 17.43
N ILE A 756 -26.18 -22.56 18.75
CA ILE A 756 -25.90 -23.74 19.58
C ILE A 756 -27.12 -24.68 19.57
N ALA A 757 -28.33 -24.15 19.76
CA ALA A 757 -29.57 -24.92 19.68
C ALA A 757 -29.77 -25.52 18.28
N VAL A 758 -29.47 -24.76 17.23
CA VAL A 758 -29.53 -25.24 15.84
C VAL A 758 -28.53 -26.36 15.58
N ARG A 759 -27.30 -26.23 16.08
CA ARG A 759 -26.27 -27.28 16.01
C ARG A 759 -26.72 -28.56 16.70
N LYS A 760 -27.22 -28.47 17.94
CA LYS A 760 -27.71 -29.63 18.70
C LYS A 760 -28.87 -30.35 17.99
N ALA A 761 -29.78 -29.58 17.39
CA ALA A 761 -30.87 -30.15 16.61
C ALA A 761 -30.36 -30.89 15.36
N PHE A 762 -29.39 -30.32 14.64
CA PHE A 762 -28.75 -30.99 13.52
C PHE A 762 -28.07 -32.30 13.94
N ASP A 763 -27.26 -32.27 15.01
CA ASP A 763 -26.51 -33.44 15.50
C ASP A 763 -27.47 -34.56 15.92
N ARG A 764 -28.58 -34.20 16.61
CA ARG A 764 -29.64 -35.14 16.97
C ARG A 764 -30.28 -35.78 15.72
N ASP A 765 -30.66 -34.97 14.72
CA ASP A 765 -31.31 -35.47 13.50
C ASP A 765 -30.38 -36.33 12.63
N GLN A 766 -29.06 -36.12 12.69
CA GLN A 766 -28.10 -37.02 12.04
C GLN A 766 -28.00 -38.35 12.80
N SER A 767 -27.92 -38.32 14.14
CA SER A 767 -27.83 -39.55 14.94
C SER A 767 -29.04 -40.48 14.78
N VAL A 768 -30.23 -39.92 14.51
CA VAL A 768 -31.46 -40.69 14.22
C VAL A 768 -31.51 -41.27 12.81
N LYS A 769 -30.68 -40.77 11.88
CA LYS A 769 -30.60 -41.28 10.50
C LYS A 769 -29.50 -42.32 10.30
N ASP A 770 -28.49 -42.31 11.18
CA ASP A 770 -27.39 -43.26 11.19
C ASP A 770 -27.67 -44.48 12.10
N ALA A 771 -28.74 -44.42 12.92
CA ALA A 771 -29.33 -45.53 13.66
C ALA A 771 -30.50 -46.14 12.87
#